data_AF-A0A0T6XSD6-F1
#
_entry.id   AF-A0A0T6XSD6-F1
#
_cell.length_a   1.000
_cell.length_b   1.000
_cell.length_c   1.000
_cell.angle_alpha   90.00
_cell.angle_beta   90.00
_cell.angle_gamma   90.00
#
_symmetry.space_group_name_H-M   'P 1'
#
loop_
_entity.id
_entity.type
_entity.pdbx_description
1 polymer ?
#
loop_
_entity_poly.entity_id
_entity_poly.type
_entity_poly.pdbx_seq_one_letter_code
_entity_poly.pdbx_strand_id
1 'polypeptide(L)'
;MVAYLALQAEHSQSREKLAALLWGEVGEEQSRASLRQTLSVLRRSLGATGREWLLIKGDRVVLDLRDGDLDVRQFEALAAGSATVDLEQANALYCGELLEGFDLAEDPFEDWLRIERERLRLLAIAVLENLITRHIAANEPVAAVPVATRLLCLEPLREDIHRTLMRVYAAQGQFNLALAQYQRCADTLRKQLGVQPEPETQALYQDLRARRNEPVARRTPEEREPREGRACTHYVKSDGVNIAYQVTGDGPVDLVYVQGWVSNLDYAWESPKLARVLHRLGSFCRLIRIDKRGTGLSDRGTGFPTLEQRMQDVRAVLDAVGSQKTVLFGSSEGGLMCMLFAASYPERTSALILHGAYARGLWSPDYPWGRSRLELEEDLLAIEREWGRPADMSRAAPSLVDNILEREWFAAYLRNSASPADAVALWRWSVEIDARDILPAIRVPTLVTQRTGDRWVKPEEARYLASRIPGATYVELPGDDHIIWGADSDRLIDEIREFLATAQPVPTERTLLTVLHLDIPVSSVPANGSSSDRIKDWQDNAIRHLNTAGGEAIDLRESRLVAVFRQPSQAIACAFRLLGSLNHIGLKVRAAVHIGECERRQGLYVGPVLQVTEGLASCAGPGDIIASRTVRDLVIGANFSFHPRGEVDLAGIPGPWPYFSVA
;
A
#
# COMPACT_ATOMS: atom_id res chain seq x y z
N MET A 1 -19.33 -6.77 -42.66
CA MET A 1 -19.07 -7.49 -43.94
C MET A 1 -17.71 -8.17 -44.01
N VAL A 2 -16.58 -7.47 -43.82
CA VAL A 2 -15.23 -8.09 -43.91
C VAL A 2 -15.07 -9.25 -42.93
N ALA A 3 -15.39 -9.06 -41.65
CA ALA A 3 -15.28 -10.11 -40.64
C ALA A 3 -16.11 -11.37 -40.98
N TYR A 4 -17.37 -11.18 -41.40
CA TYR A 4 -18.23 -12.28 -41.86
C TYR A 4 -17.62 -13.04 -43.05
N LEU A 5 -17.14 -12.32 -44.07
CA LEU A 5 -16.54 -12.95 -45.24
C LEU A 5 -15.19 -13.62 -44.92
N ALA A 6 -14.43 -13.08 -43.98
CA ALA A 6 -13.15 -13.64 -43.54
C ALA A 6 -13.32 -14.98 -42.84
N LEU A 7 -14.33 -15.11 -41.98
CA LEU A 7 -14.69 -16.37 -41.32
C LEU A 7 -15.38 -17.36 -42.26
N GLN A 8 -15.83 -16.90 -43.43
CA GLN A 8 -16.43 -17.69 -44.49
C GLN A 8 -15.51 -17.80 -45.73
N ALA A 9 -14.21 -17.57 -45.60
CA ALA A 9 -13.28 -17.40 -46.73
C ALA A 9 -13.25 -18.59 -47.71
N GLU A 10 -13.64 -19.79 -47.26
CA GLU A 10 -13.72 -21.00 -48.09
C GLU A 10 -15.06 -21.15 -48.84
N HIS A 11 -16.04 -20.30 -48.54
CA HIS A 11 -17.41 -20.42 -49.05
C HIS A 11 -17.88 -19.15 -49.78
N SER A 12 -18.30 -19.28 -51.04
CA SER A 12 -18.91 -18.17 -51.78
C SER A 12 -20.29 -17.79 -51.23
N GLN A 13 -20.47 -16.52 -50.89
CA GLN A 13 -21.74 -16.00 -50.37
C GLN A 13 -22.53 -15.32 -51.50
N SER A 14 -23.85 -15.51 -51.53
CA SER A 14 -24.73 -14.79 -52.47
C SER A 14 -24.92 -13.35 -52.03
N ARG A 15 -25.19 -12.46 -52.97
CA ARG A 15 -25.49 -11.05 -52.68
C ARG A 15 -26.78 -10.92 -51.89
N GLU A 16 -27.76 -11.76 -52.18
CA GLU A 16 -29.03 -11.82 -51.42
C GLU A 16 -28.80 -12.13 -49.95
N LYS A 17 -27.97 -13.13 -49.64
CA LYS A 17 -27.64 -13.51 -48.26
C LYS A 17 -26.88 -12.40 -47.53
N LEU A 18 -25.91 -11.76 -48.19
CA LEU A 18 -25.16 -10.64 -47.59
C LEU A 18 -26.04 -9.40 -47.36
N ALA A 19 -26.99 -9.15 -48.25
CA ALA A 19 -27.97 -8.07 -48.11
C ALA A 19 -28.89 -8.32 -46.91
N ALA A 20 -29.47 -9.51 -46.82
CA ALA A 20 -30.34 -9.91 -45.71
C ALA A 20 -29.60 -9.95 -44.36
N LEU A 21 -28.31 -10.33 -44.35
CA LEU A 21 -27.51 -10.40 -43.13
C LEU A 21 -27.16 -9.03 -42.55
N LEU A 22 -26.85 -8.05 -43.40
CA LEU A 22 -26.26 -6.77 -42.97
C LEU A 22 -27.23 -5.58 -43.03
N TRP A 23 -28.38 -5.77 -43.67
CA TRP A 23 -29.42 -4.77 -43.89
C TRP A 23 -30.77 -5.49 -44.05
N GLY A 24 -31.13 -6.31 -43.05
CA GLY A 24 -32.36 -7.12 -43.04
C GLY A 24 -33.60 -6.30 -42.71
N GLU A 25 -33.45 -5.24 -41.92
CA GLU A 25 -34.56 -4.39 -41.44
C GLU A 25 -35.00 -3.31 -42.44
N VAL A 26 -34.24 -3.10 -43.53
CA VAL A 26 -34.57 -2.10 -44.56
C VAL A 26 -35.20 -2.74 -45.79
N GLY A 27 -35.99 -1.97 -46.56
CA GLY A 27 -36.61 -2.47 -47.78
C GLY A 27 -35.61 -3.04 -48.80
N GLU A 28 -36.03 -4.05 -49.57
CA GLU A 28 -35.18 -4.84 -50.49
C GLU A 28 -34.35 -3.98 -51.46
N GLU A 29 -34.91 -2.85 -51.92
CA GLU A 29 -34.21 -1.92 -52.82
C GLU A 29 -33.06 -1.18 -52.11
N GLN A 30 -33.29 -0.74 -50.86
CA GLN A 30 -32.30 -0.05 -50.03
C GLN A 30 -31.20 -1.01 -49.55
N SER A 31 -31.56 -2.24 -49.20
CA SER A 31 -30.60 -3.30 -48.82
C SER A 31 -29.62 -3.60 -49.97
N ARG A 32 -30.15 -3.76 -51.21
CA ARG A 32 -29.32 -3.97 -52.41
C ARG A 32 -28.46 -2.76 -52.77
N ALA A 33 -28.97 -1.53 -52.56
CA ALA A 33 -28.20 -0.31 -52.79
C ALA A 33 -27.02 -0.20 -51.81
N SER A 34 -27.27 -0.45 -50.53
CA SER A 34 -26.25 -0.43 -49.47
C SER A 34 -25.18 -1.50 -49.69
N LEU A 35 -25.57 -2.72 -50.09
CA LEU A 35 -24.63 -3.77 -50.46
C LEU A 35 -23.74 -3.38 -51.65
N ARG A 36 -24.31 -2.77 -52.71
CA ARG A 36 -23.53 -2.30 -53.86
C ARG A 36 -22.49 -1.25 -53.44
N GLN A 37 -22.89 -0.31 -52.60
CA GLN A 37 -22.00 0.73 -52.08
C GLN A 37 -20.87 0.13 -51.24
N THR A 38 -21.18 -0.73 -50.27
CA THR A 38 -20.18 -1.36 -49.40
C THR A 38 -19.22 -2.24 -50.20
N LEU A 39 -19.68 -3.02 -51.18
CA LEU A 39 -18.80 -3.81 -52.05
C LEU A 39 -17.86 -2.92 -52.88
N SER A 40 -18.32 -1.77 -53.36
CA SER A 40 -17.49 -0.79 -54.08
C SER A 40 -16.40 -0.22 -53.18
N VAL A 41 -16.76 0.14 -51.94
CA VAL A 41 -15.81 0.63 -50.92
C VAL A 41 -14.78 -0.45 -50.59
N LEU A 42 -15.20 -1.68 -50.28
CA LEU A 42 -14.27 -2.76 -49.96
C LEU A 42 -13.33 -3.10 -51.12
N ARG A 43 -13.82 -3.13 -52.36
CA ARG A 43 -12.98 -3.39 -53.53
C ARG A 43 -11.88 -2.33 -53.68
N ARG A 44 -12.21 -1.05 -53.43
CA ARG A 44 -11.24 0.04 -53.48
C ARG A 44 -10.23 -0.04 -52.34
N SER A 45 -10.70 -0.22 -51.11
CA SER A 45 -9.83 -0.25 -49.92
C SER A 45 -8.88 -1.45 -49.94
N LEU A 46 -9.37 -2.63 -50.31
CA LEU A 46 -8.54 -3.84 -50.38
C LEU A 46 -7.65 -3.86 -51.64
N GLY A 47 -8.11 -3.27 -52.75
CA GLY A 47 -7.34 -3.18 -54.00
C GLY A 47 -6.10 -2.29 -53.90
N ALA A 48 -6.01 -1.38 -52.91
CA ALA A 48 -4.85 -0.53 -52.66
C ALA A 48 -3.57 -1.33 -52.29
N THR A 49 -3.72 -2.60 -51.94
CA THR A 49 -2.61 -3.51 -51.61
C THR A 49 -1.96 -4.17 -52.84
N GLY A 50 -2.49 -3.92 -54.05
CA GLY A 50 -1.98 -4.51 -55.30
C GLY A 50 -2.44 -5.95 -55.58
N ARG A 51 -3.23 -6.55 -54.67
CA ARG A 51 -3.82 -7.90 -54.82
C ARG A 51 -5.35 -7.81 -54.89
N GLU A 52 -5.97 -8.69 -55.67
CA GLU A 52 -7.43 -8.83 -55.73
C GLU A 52 -7.94 -9.73 -54.60
N TRP A 53 -8.20 -9.13 -53.42
CA TRP A 53 -8.70 -9.85 -52.24
C TRP A 53 -10.20 -10.18 -52.32
N LEU A 54 -10.99 -9.36 -53.03
CA LEU A 54 -12.44 -9.50 -53.11
C LEU A 54 -12.84 -9.95 -54.52
N LEU A 55 -13.21 -11.23 -54.65
CA LEU A 55 -13.62 -11.83 -55.91
C LEU A 55 -15.15 -11.76 -56.04
N ILE A 56 -15.64 -11.07 -57.07
CA ILE A 56 -17.06 -10.93 -57.36
C ILE A 56 -17.34 -11.53 -58.74
N LYS A 57 -18.08 -12.64 -58.80
CA LYS A 57 -18.50 -13.30 -60.04
C LYS A 57 -20.03 -13.45 -60.06
N GLY A 58 -20.71 -12.60 -60.84
CA GLY A 58 -22.18 -12.57 -60.89
C GLY A 58 -22.80 -12.24 -59.53
N ASP A 59 -23.60 -13.16 -59.00
CA ASP A 59 -24.22 -13.11 -57.66
C ASP A 59 -23.25 -13.49 -56.52
N ARG A 60 -22.06 -14.03 -56.80
CA ARG A 60 -21.20 -14.58 -55.75
C ARG A 60 -20.11 -13.60 -55.33
N VAL A 61 -19.92 -13.48 -54.02
CA VAL A 61 -18.87 -12.70 -53.37
C VAL A 61 -18.02 -13.63 -52.51
N VAL A 62 -16.69 -13.56 -52.68
CA VAL A 62 -15.70 -14.32 -51.90
C VAL A 62 -14.59 -13.36 -51.45
N LEU A 63 -14.14 -13.49 -50.21
CA LEU A 63 -12.92 -12.86 -49.73
C LEU A 63 -11.79 -13.90 -49.75
N ASP A 64 -10.84 -13.74 -50.67
CA ASP A 64 -9.73 -14.67 -50.86
C ASP A 64 -8.60 -14.38 -49.86
N LEU A 65 -8.57 -15.15 -48.76
CA LEU A 65 -7.57 -15.04 -47.71
C LEU A 65 -6.58 -16.22 -47.70
N ARG A 66 -6.32 -16.87 -48.83
CA ARG A 66 -5.42 -18.04 -48.89
C ARG A 66 -4.01 -17.76 -48.37
N ASP A 67 -3.51 -16.52 -48.53
CA ASP A 67 -2.23 -16.07 -47.96
C ASP A 67 -2.40 -14.87 -47.01
N GLY A 68 -3.58 -14.71 -46.42
CA GLY A 68 -3.84 -13.67 -45.42
C GLY A 68 -3.83 -14.26 -44.02
N ASP A 69 -3.21 -13.55 -43.07
CA ASP A 69 -3.21 -13.94 -41.66
C ASP A 69 -4.58 -13.61 -41.03
N LEU A 70 -5.22 -14.63 -40.45
CA LEU A 70 -6.43 -14.48 -39.65
C LEU A 70 -6.19 -15.21 -38.33
N ASP A 71 -6.21 -14.44 -37.25
CA ASP A 71 -6.05 -14.91 -35.88
C ASP A 71 -6.99 -16.07 -35.53
N VAL A 72 -8.26 -16.02 -35.94
CA VAL A 72 -9.22 -17.09 -35.71
C VAL A 72 -8.79 -18.40 -36.40
N ARG A 73 -8.34 -18.35 -37.66
CA ARG A 73 -7.84 -19.54 -38.37
C ARG A 73 -6.57 -20.10 -37.73
N GLN A 74 -5.68 -19.21 -37.27
CA GLN A 74 -4.46 -19.61 -36.57
C GLN A 74 -4.80 -20.27 -35.22
N PHE A 75 -5.71 -19.67 -34.46
CA PHE A 75 -6.21 -20.21 -33.21
C PHE A 75 -6.83 -21.60 -33.39
N GLU A 76 -7.68 -21.78 -34.40
CA GLU A 76 -8.30 -23.08 -34.69
C GLU A 76 -7.27 -24.15 -35.08
N ALA A 77 -6.32 -23.82 -35.93
CA ALA A 77 -5.26 -24.74 -36.34
C ALA A 77 -4.39 -25.18 -35.15
N LEU A 78 -4.04 -24.25 -34.26
CA LEU A 78 -3.28 -24.52 -33.05
C LEU A 78 -4.10 -25.27 -32.00
N ALA A 79 -5.39 -24.97 -31.87
CA ALA A 79 -6.30 -25.68 -30.97
C ALA A 79 -6.53 -27.13 -31.39
N ALA A 80 -6.46 -27.43 -32.69
CA ALA A 80 -6.46 -28.78 -33.23
C ALA A 80 -5.09 -29.49 -33.11
N GLY A 81 -4.05 -28.76 -32.71
CA GLY A 81 -2.69 -29.25 -32.54
C GLY A 81 -2.56 -30.29 -31.44
N SER A 82 -1.59 -31.19 -31.60
CA SER A 82 -1.33 -32.26 -30.63
C SER A 82 -0.17 -31.94 -29.68
N ALA A 83 0.68 -30.95 -29.99
CA ALA A 83 1.79 -30.58 -29.13
C ALA A 83 1.34 -29.60 -28.03
N THR A 84 2.00 -29.60 -26.87
CA THR A 84 1.67 -28.67 -25.77
C THR A 84 1.93 -27.22 -26.19
N VAL A 85 3.00 -26.99 -26.94
CA VAL A 85 3.36 -25.67 -27.47
C VAL A 85 2.26 -25.10 -28.38
N ASP A 86 1.58 -25.94 -29.16
CA ASP A 86 0.48 -25.50 -30.03
C ASP A 86 -0.68 -24.96 -29.18
N LEU A 87 -1.04 -25.69 -28.12
CA LEU A 87 -2.11 -25.28 -27.21
C LEU A 87 -1.75 -24.02 -26.40
N GLU A 88 -0.49 -23.88 -25.99
CA GLU A 88 0.00 -22.67 -25.32
C GLU A 88 -0.10 -21.45 -26.24
N GLN A 89 0.25 -21.60 -27.52
CA GLN A 89 0.09 -20.56 -28.53
C GLN A 89 -1.39 -20.26 -28.82
N ALA A 90 -2.26 -21.28 -28.89
CA ALA A 90 -3.69 -21.08 -29.03
C ALA A 90 -4.27 -20.28 -27.85
N ASN A 91 -3.89 -20.63 -26.62
CA ASN A 91 -4.28 -19.89 -25.42
C ASN A 91 -3.79 -18.43 -25.44
N ALA A 92 -2.60 -18.16 -26.00
CA ALA A 92 -2.09 -16.80 -26.14
C ALA A 92 -2.82 -15.96 -27.21
N LEU A 93 -3.37 -16.59 -28.25
CA LEU A 93 -4.10 -15.90 -29.34
C LEU A 93 -5.54 -15.52 -28.97
N TYR A 94 -6.22 -16.36 -28.18
CA TYR A 94 -7.57 -16.05 -27.73
C TYR A 94 -7.48 -14.98 -26.64
N CYS A 95 -7.89 -13.73 -26.91
CA CYS A 95 -7.73 -12.61 -25.95
C CYS A 95 -9.05 -12.00 -25.47
N GLY A 96 -10.20 -12.45 -25.99
CA GLY A 96 -11.50 -11.87 -25.70
C GLY A 96 -12.58 -12.41 -26.63
N GLU A 97 -13.77 -11.83 -26.58
CA GLU A 97 -14.88 -12.22 -27.45
C GLU A 97 -14.61 -11.78 -28.90
N LEU A 98 -15.06 -12.59 -29.88
CA LEU A 98 -14.93 -12.23 -31.29
C LEU A 98 -15.61 -10.87 -31.56
N LEU A 99 -14.88 -9.92 -32.15
CA LEU A 99 -15.36 -8.56 -32.41
C LEU A 99 -15.92 -7.86 -31.16
N GLU A 100 -15.28 -8.03 -30.01
CA GLU A 100 -15.66 -7.30 -28.79
C GLU A 100 -15.74 -5.79 -29.04
N GLY A 101 -16.83 -5.15 -28.60
CA GLY A 101 -17.09 -3.72 -28.81
C GLY A 101 -17.62 -3.34 -30.19
N PHE A 102 -17.79 -4.29 -31.11
CA PHE A 102 -18.49 -4.09 -32.38
C PHE A 102 -19.97 -4.50 -32.25
N ASP A 103 -20.87 -3.64 -32.69
CA ASP A 103 -22.31 -3.83 -32.68
C ASP A 103 -22.87 -3.43 -34.05
N LEU A 104 -23.64 -4.33 -34.66
CA LEU A 104 -24.44 -4.02 -35.84
C LEU A 104 -25.89 -4.32 -35.46
N ALA A 105 -26.72 -3.28 -35.33
CA ALA A 105 -28.13 -3.37 -34.94
C ALA A 105 -29.01 -4.04 -36.03
N GLU A 106 -28.67 -5.28 -36.41
CA GLU A 106 -29.28 -6.13 -37.42
C GLU A 106 -29.32 -7.55 -36.87
N ASP A 107 -30.53 -8.01 -36.50
CA ASP A 107 -30.75 -9.28 -35.81
C ASP A 107 -30.06 -10.50 -36.48
N PRO A 108 -30.10 -10.67 -37.82
CA PRO A 108 -29.43 -11.81 -38.46
C PRO A 108 -27.90 -11.84 -38.27
N PHE A 109 -27.27 -10.67 -38.17
CA PHE A 109 -25.83 -10.58 -37.93
C PHE A 109 -25.50 -10.86 -36.47
N GLU A 110 -26.26 -10.30 -35.54
CA GLU A 110 -26.08 -10.54 -34.10
C GLU A 110 -26.30 -12.02 -33.74
N ASP A 111 -27.27 -12.69 -34.36
CA ASP A 111 -27.48 -14.12 -34.21
C ASP A 111 -26.28 -14.95 -34.69
N TRP A 112 -25.73 -14.61 -35.87
CA TRP A 112 -24.51 -15.25 -36.38
C TRP A 112 -23.31 -15.00 -35.45
N LEU A 113 -23.12 -13.76 -35.00
CA LEU A 113 -22.01 -13.37 -34.14
C LEU A 113 -22.08 -14.08 -32.78
N ARG A 114 -23.28 -14.22 -32.21
CA ARG A 114 -23.51 -14.98 -30.97
C ARG A 114 -23.14 -16.46 -31.13
N ILE A 115 -23.55 -17.09 -32.23
CA ILE A 115 -23.20 -18.50 -32.51
C ILE A 115 -21.69 -18.66 -32.64
N GLU A 116 -21.03 -17.74 -33.33
CA GLU A 116 -19.60 -17.83 -33.58
C GLU A 116 -18.76 -17.55 -32.32
N ARG A 117 -19.17 -16.57 -31.50
CA ARG A 117 -18.59 -16.31 -30.18
C ARG A 117 -18.65 -17.55 -29.29
N GLU A 118 -19.82 -18.18 -29.21
CA GLU A 118 -20.01 -19.40 -28.42
C GLU A 118 -19.12 -20.54 -28.94
N ARG A 119 -19.05 -20.74 -30.26
CA ARG A 119 -18.19 -21.77 -30.87
C ARG A 119 -16.72 -21.59 -30.50
N LEU A 120 -16.20 -20.37 -30.60
CA LEU A 120 -14.81 -20.06 -30.28
C LEU A 120 -14.53 -20.15 -28.78
N ARG A 121 -15.47 -19.73 -27.95
CA ARG A 121 -15.39 -19.88 -26.49
C ARG A 121 -15.30 -21.34 -26.06
N LEU A 122 -16.14 -22.21 -26.63
CA LEU A 122 -16.08 -23.65 -26.37
C LEU A 122 -14.75 -24.26 -26.80
N LEU A 123 -14.19 -23.82 -27.94
CA LEU A 123 -12.87 -24.25 -28.38
C LEU A 123 -11.76 -23.79 -27.42
N ALA A 124 -11.83 -22.55 -26.93
CA ALA A 124 -10.87 -22.01 -25.95
C ALA A 124 -10.94 -22.77 -24.62
N ILE A 125 -12.14 -23.10 -24.15
CA ILE A 125 -12.35 -23.96 -22.98
C ILE A 125 -11.65 -25.32 -23.17
N ALA A 126 -11.86 -25.97 -24.32
CA ALA A 126 -11.24 -27.27 -24.61
C ALA A 126 -9.70 -27.18 -24.66
N VAL A 127 -9.14 -26.09 -25.20
CA VAL A 127 -7.68 -25.84 -25.17
C VAL A 127 -7.16 -25.75 -23.74
N LEU A 128 -7.83 -24.98 -22.88
CA LEU A 128 -7.45 -24.81 -21.48
C LEU A 128 -7.52 -26.12 -20.71
N GLU A 129 -8.59 -26.91 -20.89
CA GLU A 129 -8.74 -28.23 -20.27
C GLU A 129 -7.63 -29.19 -20.67
N ASN A 130 -7.27 -29.22 -21.96
CA ASN A 130 -6.19 -30.05 -22.46
C ASN A 130 -4.83 -29.64 -21.90
N LEU A 131 -4.57 -28.32 -21.80
CA LEU A 131 -3.35 -27.80 -21.18
C LEU A 131 -3.25 -28.18 -19.70
N ILE A 132 -4.33 -28.00 -18.92
CA ILE A 132 -4.37 -28.40 -17.51
C ILE A 132 -4.05 -29.89 -17.38
N THR A 133 -4.72 -30.72 -18.18
CA THR A 133 -4.51 -32.18 -18.17
C THR A 133 -3.06 -32.54 -18.47
N ARG A 134 -2.43 -31.88 -19.46
CA ARG A 134 -1.04 -32.13 -19.84
C ARG A 134 -0.04 -31.69 -18.79
N HIS A 135 -0.20 -30.51 -18.19
CA HIS A 135 0.67 -30.07 -17.10
C HIS A 135 0.57 -30.98 -15.89
N ILE A 136 -0.63 -31.45 -15.55
CA ILE A 136 -0.82 -32.42 -14.46
C ILE A 136 -0.15 -33.76 -14.82
N ALA A 137 -0.31 -34.26 -16.05
CA ALA A 137 0.31 -35.51 -16.50
C ALA A 137 1.85 -35.43 -16.58
N ALA A 138 2.40 -34.25 -16.91
CA ALA A 138 3.84 -33.98 -16.94
C ALA A 138 4.46 -33.81 -15.54
N ASN A 139 3.67 -33.93 -14.46
CA ASN A 139 4.08 -33.65 -13.08
C ASN A 139 4.56 -32.19 -12.88
N GLU A 140 3.94 -31.26 -13.62
CA GLU A 140 4.14 -29.81 -13.53
C GLU A 140 2.88 -29.10 -13.01
N PRO A 141 2.36 -29.46 -11.82
CA PRO A 141 1.07 -28.96 -11.33
C PRO A 141 1.03 -27.43 -11.15
N VAL A 142 2.18 -26.79 -10.92
CA VAL A 142 2.28 -25.34 -10.77
C VAL A 142 1.99 -24.62 -12.10
N ALA A 143 2.44 -25.18 -13.23
CA ALA A 143 2.18 -24.62 -14.56
C ALA A 143 0.68 -24.66 -14.93
N ALA A 144 -0.10 -25.57 -14.33
CA ALA A 144 -1.55 -25.64 -14.51
C ALA A 144 -2.32 -24.50 -13.82
N VAL A 145 -1.75 -23.80 -12.83
CA VAL A 145 -2.44 -22.76 -12.05
C VAL A 145 -2.96 -21.59 -12.92
N PRO A 146 -2.14 -20.93 -13.77
CA PRO A 146 -2.62 -19.84 -14.62
C PRO A 146 -3.69 -20.31 -15.61
N VAL A 147 -3.53 -21.50 -16.18
CA VAL A 147 -4.47 -22.09 -17.14
C VAL A 147 -5.81 -22.42 -16.48
N ALA A 148 -5.79 -23.05 -15.30
CA ALA A 148 -6.98 -23.39 -14.52
C ALA A 148 -7.70 -22.15 -13.99
N THR A 149 -6.96 -21.12 -13.58
CA THR A 149 -7.55 -19.84 -13.15
C THR A 149 -8.28 -19.16 -14.31
N ARG A 150 -7.67 -19.15 -15.50
CA ARG A 150 -8.28 -18.59 -16.71
C ARG A 150 -9.53 -19.37 -17.12
N LEU A 151 -9.51 -20.70 -17.03
CA LEU A 151 -10.69 -21.53 -17.29
C LEU A 151 -11.84 -21.19 -16.34
N LEU A 152 -11.57 -20.93 -15.05
CA LEU A 152 -12.59 -20.49 -14.10
C LEU A 152 -13.13 -19.08 -14.33
N CYS A 153 -12.43 -18.24 -15.11
CA CYS A 153 -13.00 -16.96 -15.56
C CYS A 153 -14.07 -17.18 -16.65
N LEU A 154 -13.87 -18.17 -17.53
CA LEU A 154 -14.83 -18.53 -18.56
C LEU A 154 -15.98 -19.38 -17.98
N GLU A 155 -15.65 -20.34 -17.13
CA GLU A 155 -16.57 -21.30 -16.54
C GLU A 155 -16.45 -21.34 -15.01
N PRO A 156 -16.99 -20.35 -14.28
CA PRO A 156 -16.83 -20.22 -12.83
C PRO A 156 -17.46 -21.36 -12.00
N LEU A 157 -18.34 -22.14 -12.62
CA LEU A 157 -19.10 -23.21 -11.97
C LEU A 157 -18.39 -24.58 -12.01
N ARG A 158 -17.20 -24.64 -12.61
CA ARG A 158 -16.44 -25.89 -12.79
C ARG A 158 -15.73 -26.35 -11.53
N GLU A 159 -16.45 -27.11 -10.71
CA GLU A 159 -15.93 -27.63 -9.44
C GLU A 159 -14.69 -28.51 -9.58
N ASP A 160 -14.59 -29.31 -10.63
CA ASP A 160 -13.43 -30.14 -10.95
C ASP A 160 -12.14 -29.31 -11.12
N ILE A 161 -12.25 -28.11 -11.71
CA ILE A 161 -11.13 -27.17 -11.87
C ILE A 161 -10.81 -26.47 -10.54
N HIS A 162 -11.83 -26.11 -9.75
CA HIS A 162 -11.61 -25.66 -8.37
C HIS A 162 -10.88 -26.72 -7.53
N ARG A 163 -11.29 -27.99 -7.60
CA ARG A 163 -10.63 -29.11 -6.92
C ARG A 163 -9.19 -29.30 -7.40
N THR A 164 -8.92 -29.11 -8.69
CA THR A 164 -7.56 -29.15 -9.24
C THR A 164 -6.68 -28.08 -8.59
N LEU A 165 -7.12 -26.81 -8.57
CA LEU A 165 -6.38 -25.74 -7.90
C LEU A 165 -6.20 -25.99 -6.40
N MET A 166 -7.23 -26.50 -5.71
CA MET A 166 -7.13 -26.88 -4.29
C MET A 166 -6.03 -27.92 -4.05
N ARG A 167 -5.93 -28.96 -4.89
CA ARG A 167 -4.89 -29.99 -4.81
C ARG A 167 -3.51 -29.43 -5.12
N VAL A 168 -3.39 -28.59 -6.14
CA VAL A 168 -2.12 -27.94 -6.53
C VAL A 168 -1.59 -27.05 -5.40
N TYR A 169 -2.45 -26.23 -4.78
CA TYR A 169 -2.05 -25.39 -3.64
C TYR A 169 -1.70 -26.25 -2.41
N ALA A 170 -2.47 -27.30 -2.12
CA ALA A 170 -2.19 -28.19 -1.01
C ALA A 170 -0.86 -28.96 -1.16
N ALA A 171 -0.54 -29.41 -2.38
CA ALA A 171 0.72 -30.08 -2.68
C ALA A 171 1.94 -29.18 -2.44
N GLN A 172 1.77 -27.86 -2.60
CA GLN A 172 2.78 -26.85 -2.28
C GLN A 172 2.79 -26.44 -0.79
N GLY A 173 1.97 -27.09 0.05
CA GLY A 173 1.80 -26.72 1.46
C GLY A 173 0.99 -25.44 1.69
N GLN A 174 0.40 -24.86 0.64
CA GLN A 174 -0.39 -23.63 0.70
C GLN A 174 -1.85 -23.94 1.06
N PHE A 175 -2.07 -24.57 2.22
CA PHE A 175 -3.40 -25.00 2.65
C PHE A 175 -4.41 -23.85 2.75
N ASN A 176 -3.98 -22.64 3.14
CA ASN A 176 -4.87 -21.48 3.20
C ASN A 176 -5.40 -21.07 1.82
N LEU A 177 -4.57 -21.13 0.78
CA LEU A 177 -5.01 -20.86 -0.60
C LEU A 177 -5.96 -21.95 -1.10
N ALA A 178 -5.70 -23.21 -0.75
CA ALA A 178 -6.61 -24.30 -1.07
C ALA A 178 -7.98 -24.15 -0.38
N LEU A 179 -8.01 -23.79 0.91
CA LEU A 179 -9.26 -23.54 1.64
C LEU A 179 -9.98 -22.30 1.14
N ALA A 180 -9.27 -21.24 0.75
CA ALA A 180 -9.85 -20.06 0.14
C ALA A 180 -10.44 -20.36 -1.25
N GLN A 181 -9.78 -21.24 -2.02
CA GLN A 181 -10.29 -21.68 -3.33
C GLN A 181 -11.60 -22.46 -3.20
N TYR A 182 -11.75 -23.27 -2.15
CA TYR A 182 -13.03 -23.88 -1.80
C TYR A 182 -14.10 -22.83 -1.49
N GLN A 183 -13.78 -21.82 -0.67
CA GLN A 183 -14.73 -20.76 -0.33
C GLN A 183 -15.21 -19.99 -1.56
N ARG A 184 -14.30 -19.69 -2.51
CA ARG A 184 -14.66 -19.11 -3.80
C ARG A 184 -15.61 -19.99 -4.60
N CYS A 185 -15.32 -21.29 -4.69
CA CYS A 185 -16.18 -22.26 -5.35
C CYS A 185 -17.59 -22.26 -4.72
N ALA A 186 -17.66 -22.40 -3.39
CA ALA A 186 -18.91 -22.42 -2.64
C ALA A 186 -19.71 -21.12 -2.79
N ASP A 187 -19.04 -19.97 -2.77
CA ASP A 187 -19.69 -18.68 -2.94
C ASP A 187 -20.25 -18.50 -4.35
N THR A 188 -19.51 -18.91 -5.38
CA THR A 188 -19.95 -18.84 -6.78
C THR A 188 -21.16 -19.73 -7.03
N LEU A 189 -21.11 -21.00 -6.60
CA LEU A 189 -22.22 -21.95 -6.75
C LEU A 189 -23.47 -21.49 -6.00
N ARG A 190 -23.30 -21.00 -4.77
CA ARG A 190 -24.41 -20.45 -3.97
C ARG A 190 -25.04 -19.23 -4.65
N LYS A 191 -24.24 -18.33 -5.22
CA LYS A 191 -24.75 -17.11 -5.86
C LYS A 191 -25.45 -17.38 -7.18
N GLN A 192 -24.89 -18.25 -8.03
CA GLN A 192 -25.39 -18.44 -9.40
C GLN A 192 -26.42 -19.57 -9.50
N LEU A 193 -26.31 -20.62 -8.67
CA LEU A 193 -27.17 -21.80 -8.75
C LEU A 193 -27.94 -22.07 -7.45
N GLY A 194 -27.63 -21.40 -6.34
CA GLY A 194 -28.29 -21.63 -5.04
C GLY A 194 -27.95 -22.98 -4.40
N VAL A 195 -26.94 -23.69 -4.91
CA VAL A 195 -26.54 -25.02 -4.44
C VAL A 195 -25.26 -24.97 -3.59
N GLN A 196 -25.02 -26.03 -2.83
CA GLN A 196 -23.74 -26.27 -2.15
C GLN A 196 -22.76 -26.99 -3.09
N PRO A 197 -21.44 -26.92 -2.84
CA PRO A 197 -20.45 -27.71 -3.59
C PRO A 197 -20.75 -29.22 -3.57
N GLU A 198 -20.31 -29.93 -4.60
CA GLU A 198 -20.37 -31.39 -4.69
C GLU A 198 -19.74 -32.07 -3.46
N PRO A 199 -20.21 -33.29 -3.08
CA PRO A 199 -19.64 -34.06 -1.98
C PRO A 199 -18.12 -34.24 -2.08
N GLU A 200 -17.58 -34.41 -3.30
CA GLU A 200 -16.14 -34.53 -3.55
C GLU A 200 -15.37 -33.26 -3.19
N THR A 201 -15.93 -32.09 -3.52
CA THR A 201 -15.35 -30.77 -3.22
C THR A 201 -15.36 -30.52 -1.71
N GLN A 202 -16.46 -30.86 -1.05
CA GLN A 202 -16.59 -30.78 0.42
C GLN A 202 -15.63 -31.74 1.13
N ALA A 203 -15.50 -32.98 0.65
CA ALA A 203 -14.59 -33.98 1.22
C ALA A 203 -13.13 -33.53 1.10
N LEU A 204 -12.74 -32.99 -0.06
CA LEU A 204 -11.40 -32.43 -0.24
C LEU A 204 -11.15 -31.26 0.72
N TYR A 205 -12.12 -30.36 0.90
CA TYR A 205 -12.00 -29.28 1.88
C TYR A 205 -11.84 -29.79 3.31
N GLN A 206 -12.59 -30.82 3.71
CA GLN A 206 -12.49 -31.41 5.04
C GLN A 206 -11.13 -32.09 5.27
N ASP A 207 -10.63 -32.85 4.30
CA ASP A 207 -9.30 -33.48 4.34
C ASP A 207 -8.20 -32.42 4.45
N LEU A 208 -8.23 -31.40 3.59
CA LEU A 208 -7.23 -30.32 3.61
C LEU A 208 -7.28 -29.52 4.91
N ARG A 209 -8.48 -29.30 5.47
CA ARG A 209 -8.67 -28.65 6.76
C ARG A 209 -8.15 -29.51 7.92
N ALA A 210 -8.33 -30.83 7.85
CA ALA A 210 -7.81 -31.77 8.84
C ALA A 210 -6.27 -31.80 8.81
N ARG A 211 -5.66 -31.94 7.63
CA ARG A 211 -4.19 -31.89 7.44
C ARG A 211 -3.58 -30.57 7.91
N ARG A 212 -4.28 -29.46 7.72
CA ARG A 212 -3.87 -28.15 8.27
C ARG A 212 -3.88 -28.13 9.80
N ASN A 213 -4.84 -28.82 10.42
CA ASN A 213 -5.05 -28.82 11.87
C ASN A 213 -4.36 -30.00 12.59
N GLU A 214 -3.69 -30.90 11.88
CA GLU A 214 -2.92 -31.97 12.51
C GLU A 214 -1.84 -31.36 13.40
N PRO A 215 -1.80 -31.71 14.70
CA PRO A 215 -0.79 -31.20 15.60
C PRO A 215 0.56 -31.73 15.12
N VAL A 216 1.43 -30.82 14.68
CA VAL A 216 2.83 -31.11 14.41
C VAL A 216 3.42 -31.71 15.69
N ALA A 217 3.59 -33.02 15.71
CA ALA A 217 4.26 -33.72 16.80
C ALA A 217 5.59 -33.00 17.07
N ARG A 218 5.77 -32.56 18.32
CA ARG A 218 6.95 -31.82 18.80
C ARG A 218 8.22 -32.52 18.31
N ARG A 219 8.84 -31.98 17.26
CA ARG A 219 10.21 -32.31 16.87
C ARG A 219 11.12 -31.26 17.50
N THR A 220 12.19 -31.75 18.10
CA THR A 220 13.19 -31.00 18.87
C THR A 220 13.85 -29.87 18.05
N PRO A 221 14.37 -28.81 18.70
CA PRO A 221 14.76 -27.56 18.05
C PRO A 221 15.98 -27.61 17.11
N GLU A 222 16.62 -28.75 16.91
CA GLU A 222 17.93 -28.82 16.22
C GLU A 222 17.89 -29.25 14.75
N GLU A 223 16.73 -29.59 14.18
CA GLU A 223 16.66 -30.06 12.78
C GLU A 223 15.49 -29.41 12.02
N ARG A 224 15.54 -28.09 11.86
CA ARG A 224 14.81 -27.39 10.79
C ARG A 224 15.81 -26.80 9.83
N GLU A 225 16.14 -27.55 8.78
CA GLU A 225 16.57 -26.89 7.56
C GLU A 225 15.37 -26.08 7.02
N PRO A 226 15.55 -24.78 6.72
CA PRO A 226 14.48 -23.94 6.21
C PRO A 226 14.01 -24.43 4.84
N ARG A 227 12.69 -24.48 4.63
CA ARG A 227 12.14 -24.48 3.27
C ARG A 227 12.57 -23.17 2.63
N GLU A 228 13.36 -23.25 1.57
CA GLU A 228 13.90 -22.07 0.89
C GLU A 228 12.79 -21.06 0.55
N GLY A 229 12.88 -19.86 1.14
CA GLY A 229 12.32 -18.65 0.55
C GLY A 229 11.18 -17.91 1.26
N ARG A 230 10.45 -18.47 2.24
CA ARG A 230 9.38 -17.71 2.94
C ARG A 230 9.65 -17.46 4.42
N ALA A 231 9.78 -16.19 4.77
CA ALA A 231 9.93 -15.70 6.14
C ALA A 231 8.68 -16.00 6.97
N CYS A 232 8.84 -16.41 8.23
CA CYS A 232 7.72 -16.57 9.14
C CYS A 232 7.21 -15.21 9.63
N THR A 233 5.89 -15.02 9.60
CA THR A 233 5.24 -13.84 10.20
C THR A 233 5.05 -14.07 11.70
N HIS A 234 5.50 -13.08 12.48
CA HIS A 234 5.41 -13.03 13.93
C HIS A 234 4.57 -11.83 14.37
N TYR A 235 4.16 -11.82 15.64
CA TYR A 235 3.33 -10.77 16.21
C TYR A 235 3.88 -10.28 17.54
N VAL A 236 3.78 -8.97 17.78
CA VAL A 236 4.05 -8.33 19.07
C VAL A 236 2.88 -7.41 19.45
N LYS A 237 2.60 -7.28 20.75
CA LYS A 237 1.61 -6.31 21.22
C LYS A 237 2.21 -4.91 21.38
N SER A 238 1.52 -3.91 20.85
CA SER A 238 1.81 -2.49 21.01
C SER A 238 0.50 -1.76 21.32
N ASP A 239 0.37 -1.20 22.53
CA ASP A 239 -0.85 -0.55 23.04
C ASP A 239 -2.13 -1.37 22.83
N GLY A 240 -2.04 -2.69 23.05
CA GLY A 240 -3.18 -3.62 22.90
C GLY A 240 -3.46 -4.08 21.47
N VAL A 241 -2.72 -3.57 20.48
CA VAL A 241 -2.81 -3.93 19.05
C VAL A 241 -1.73 -4.97 18.71
N ASN A 242 -2.07 -6.01 17.96
CA ASN A 242 -1.08 -6.96 17.43
C ASN A 242 -0.43 -6.39 16.16
N ILE A 243 0.89 -6.26 16.19
CA ILE A 243 1.73 -5.79 15.09
C ILE A 243 2.43 -6.98 14.47
N ALA A 244 2.15 -7.22 13.19
CA ALA A 244 2.77 -8.24 12.38
C ALA A 244 4.15 -7.78 11.90
N TYR A 245 5.13 -8.67 12.00
CA TYR A 245 6.48 -8.44 11.51
C TYR A 245 7.12 -9.71 10.95
N GLN A 246 8.11 -9.54 10.08
CA GLN A 246 8.96 -10.61 9.57
C GLN A 246 10.43 -10.23 9.76
N VAL A 247 11.28 -11.23 9.98
CA VAL A 247 12.74 -11.08 10.01
C VAL A 247 13.34 -12.01 8.97
N THR A 248 14.20 -11.45 8.11
CA THR A 248 14.93 -12.19 7.08
C THR A 248 16.37 -11.71 7.00
N GLY A 249 17.27 -12.59 6.58
CA GLY A 249 18.70 -12.29 6.59
C GLY A 249 19.30 -12.37 8.00
N ASP A 250 20.61 -12.53 8.04
CA ASP A 250 21.42 -12.74 9.24
C ASP A 250 22.65 -11.83 9.26
N GLY A 251 22.64 -10.78 8.42
CA GLY A 251 23.71 -9.79 8.36
C GLY A 251 23.88 -9.01 9.67
N PRO A 252 25.05 -8.39 9.90
CA PRO A 252 25.42 -7.79 11.18
C PRO A 252 24.70 -6.48 11.50
N VAL A 253 23.96 -5.92 10.54
CA VAL A 253 23.22 -4.66 10.67
C VAL A 253 21.74 -4.98 10.81
N ASP A 254 21.10 -4.49 11.87
CA ASP A 254 19.64 -4.49 11.97
C ASP A 254 19.08 -3.37 11.08
N LEU A 255 18.16 -3.69 10.18
CA LEU A 255 17.50 -2.70 9.32
C LEU A 255 16.00 -2.92 9.34
N VAL A 256 15.24 -1.94 9.83
CA VAL A 256 13.79 -1.93 9.74
C VAL A 256 13.37 -1.23 8.46
N TYR A 257 12.71 -1.96 7.57
CA TYR A 257 12.07 -1.38 6.39
C TYR A 257 10.60 -1.04 6.69
N VAL A 258 10.30 0.25 6.68
CA VAL A 258 8.96 0.81 6.83
C VAL A 258 8.45 1.24 5.45
N GLN A 259 7.65 0.36 4.85
CA GLN A 259 7.03 0.60 3.55
C GLN A 259 6.00 1.74 3.61
N GLY A 260 5.82 2.44 2.49
CA GLY A 260 4.83 3.51 2.36
C GLY A 260 3.38 3.03 2.28
N TRP A 261 2.46 3.95 2.62
CA TRP A 261 1.00 3.80 2.61
C TRP A 261 0.48 2.49 3.21
N VAL A 262 0.24 1.45 2.40
CA VAL A 262 -0.28 0.15 2.84
C VAL A 262 0.67 -0.97 2.43
N SER A 263 0.78 -2.00 3.26
CA SER A 263 1.64 -3.15 3.01
C SER A 263 1.00 -4.47 3.42
N ASN A 264 1.55 -5.57 2.90
CA ASN A 264 1.23 -6.92 3.33
C ASN A 264 2.50 -7.79 3.33
N LEU A 265 2.91 -8.26 4.50
CA LEU A 265 4.17 -9.01 4.67
C LEU A 265 4.23 -10.30 3.85
N ASP A 266 3.16 -11.10 3.87
CA ASP A 266 3.11 -12.40 3.18
C ASP A 266 2.99 -12.21 1.68
N TYR A 267 2.09 -11.32 1.23
CA TYR A 267 1.81 -11.11 -0.19
C TYR A 267 2.94 -10.39 -0.92
N ALA A 268 3.81 -9.68 -0.20
CA ALA A 268 5.01 -9.06 -0.76
C ALA A 268 5.94 -10.07 -1.44
N TRP A 269 5.99 -11.31 -0.95
CA TRP A 269 6.84 -12.38 -1.50
C TRP A 269 6.29 -12.98 -2.80
N GLU A 270 5.05 -12.66 -3.19
CA GLU A 270 4.44 -13.16 -4.44
C GLU A 270 4.92 -12.39 -5.68
N SER A 271 5.50 -11.19 -5.54
CA SER A 271 6.18 -10.50 -6.64
C SER A 271 7.65 -10.92 -6.69
N PRO A 272 8.14 -11.53 -7.78
CA PRO A 272 9.56 -11.85 -7.94
C PRO A 272 10.45 -10.60 -7.86
N LYS A 273 9.97 -9.44 -8.32
CA LYS A 273 10.71 -8.17 -8.27
C LYS A 273 10.87 -7.68 -6.84
N LEU A 274 9.78 -7.65 -6.06
CA LEU A 274 9.85 -7.24 -4.66
C LEU A 274 10.66 -8.26 -3.84
N ALA A 275 10.41 -9.56 -4.00
CA ALA A 275 11.18 -10.62 -3.33
C ALA A 275 12.70 -10.48 -3.60
N ARG A 276 13.12 -10.18 -4.83
CA ARG A 276 14.53 -9.90 -5.16
C ARG A 276 15.10 -8.75 -4.33
N VAL A 277 14.38 -7.64 -4.23
CA VAL A 277 14.83 -6.49 -3.42
C VAL A 277 14.97 -6.88 -1.95
N LEU A 278 14.00 -7.61 -1.41
CA LEU A 278 14.03 -8.06 -0.02
C LEU A 278 15.19 -9.04 0.25
N HIS A 279 15.44 -9.98 -0.67
CA HIS A 279 16.59 -10.88 -0.59
C HIS A 279 17.93 -10.13 -0.67
N ARG A 280 18.04 -9.11 -1.53
CA ARG A 280 19.27 -8.32 -1.65
C ARG A 280 19.53 -7.50 -0.40
N LEU A 281 18.52 -6.86 0.19
CA LEU A 281 18.64 -6.22 1.50
C LEU A 281 19.09 -7.24 2.56
N GLY A 282 18.38 -8.37 2.67
CA GLY A 282 18.69 -9.44 3.62
C GLY A 282 20.05 -10.11 3.43
N SER A 283 20.73 -9.89 2.29
CA SER A 283 22.07 -10.46 2.05
C SER A 283 23.19 -9.78 2.82
N PHE A 284 22.96 -8.58 3.38
CA PHE A 284 23.95 -7.85 4.18
C PHE A 284 23.37 -7.26 5.49
N CYS A 285 22.07 -7.39 5.74
CA CYS A 285 21.44 -6.97 6.98
C CYS A 285 20.49 -8.05 7.52
N ARG A 286 20.20 -7.98 8.83
CA ARG A 286 19.01 -8.60 9.41
C ARG A 286 17.84 -7.66 9.13
N LEU A 287 17.13 -7.95 8.04
CA LEU A 287 16.01 -7.17 7.54
C LEU A 287 14.76 -7.46 8.37
N ILE A 288 14.28 -6.44 9.06
CA ILE A 288 13.04 -6.44 9.83
C ILE A 288 11.99 -5.69 9.01
N ARG A 289 10.85 -6.34 8.74
CA ARG A 289 9.73 -5.75 8.01
C ARG A 289 8.50 -5.73 8.89
N ILE A 290 7.68 -4.71 8.78
CA ILE A 290 6.45 -4.56 9.57
C ILE A 290 5.27 -4.24 8.67
N ASP A 291 4.09 -4.77 9.01
CA ASP A 291 2.83 -4.18 8.57
C ASP A 291 2.39 -3.18 9.64
N LYS A 292 2.20 -1.92 9.25
CA LYS A 292 1.80 -0.86 10.19
C LYS A 292 0.43 -1.20 10.77
N ARG A 293 0.14 -0.80 12.01
CA ARG A 293 -1.21 -0.94 12.59
C ARG A 293 -2.28 -0.40 11.63
N GLY A 294 -3.38 -1.15 11.47
CA GLY A 294 -4.41 -0.82 10.48
C GLY A 294 -4.14 -1.31 9.05
N THR A 295 -2.99 -1.94 8.78
CA THR A 295 -2.62 -2.45 7.44
C THR A 295 -2.17 -3.90 7.47
N GLY A 296 -2.30 -4.58 6.34
CA GLY A 296 -1.74 -5.91 6.11
C GLY A 296 -2.21 -6.96 7.10
N LEU A 297 -1.24 -7.66 7.69
CA LEU A 297 -1.46 -8.73 8.67
C LEU A 297 -1.56 -8.23 10.12
N SER A 298 -1.26 -6.96 10.39
CA SER A 298 -1.49 -6.35 11.69
C SER A 298 -2.99 -6.17 11.98
N ASP A 299 -3.35 -6.01 13.25
CA ASP A 299 -4.74 -5.75 13.62
C ASP A 299 -5.30 -4.53 12.87
N ARG A 300 -6.54 -4.68 12.41
CA ARG A 300 -7.27 -3.72 11.57
C ARG A 300 -8.37 -3.02 12.37
N GLY A 301 -8.93 -1.94 11.83
CA GLY A 301 -10.02 -1.20 12.50
C GLY A 301 -9.56 -0.42 13.73
N THR A 302 -8.28 -0.04 13.79
CA THR A 302 -7.65 0.66 14.92
C THR A 302 -7.91 2.17 14.93
N GLY A 303 -8.86 2.68 14.15
CA GLY A 303 -9.03 4.12 13.89
C GLY A 303 -7.87 4.71 13.09
N PHE A 304 -7.56 5.99 13.30
CA PHE A 304 -6.51 6.70 12.59
C PHE A 304 -5.25 6.80 13.46
N PRO A 305 -4.26 5.92 13.25
CA PRO A 305 -3.11 5.87 14.13
C PRO A 305 -2.19 7.08 13.90
N THR A 306 -1.82 7.77 14.99
CA THR A 306 -0.85 8.87 14.95
C THR A 306 0.53 8.37 14.56
N LEU A 307 1.41 9.28 14.11
CA LEU A 307 2.81 8.93 13.87
C LEU A 307 3.48 8.33 15.12
N GLU A 308 3.19 8.88 16.30
CA GLU A 308 3.74 8.41 17.57
C GLU A 308 3.33 6.97 17.90
N GLN A 309 2.07 6.61 17.63
CA GLN A 309 1.57 5.25 17.82
C GLN A 309 2.24 4.28 16.86
N ARG A 310 2.42 4.67 15.60
CA ARG A 310 3.11 3.82 14.62
C ARG A 310 4.61 3.69 14.96
N MET A 311 5.25 4.75 15.48
CA MET A 311 6.61 4.65 16.00
C MET A 311 6.73 3.72 17.20
N GLN A 312 5.71 3.71 18.06
CA GLN A 312 5.63 2.79 19.18
C GLN A 312 5.58 1.33 18.70
N ASP A 313 4.92 1.06 17.57
CA ASP A 313 4.92 -0.26 16.93
C ASP A 313 6.31 -0.68 16.48
N VAL A 314 7.04 0.22 15.81
CA VAL A 314 8.44 -0.03 15.41
C VAL A 314 9.26 -0.37 16.65
N ARG A 315 9.13 0.40 17.73
CA ARG A 315 9.85 0.13 18.99
C ARG A 315 9.50 -1.23 19.58
N ALA A 316 8.21 -1.58 19.64
CA ALA A 316 7.75 -2.86 20.16
C ALA A 316 8.31 -4.04 19.33
N VAL A 317 8.36 -3.91 18.00
CA VAL A 317 8.98 -4.92 17.12
C VAL A 317 10.48 -5.01 17.37
N LEU A 318 11.19 -3.87 17.43
CA LEU A 318 12.62 -3.83 17.72
C LEU A 318 12.97 -4.53 19.05
N ASP A 319 12.18 -4.26 20.09
CA ASP A 319 12.35 -4.89 21.41
C ASP A 319 12.07 -6.40 21.33
N ALA A 320 11.04 -6.84 20.59
CA ALA A 320 10.70 -8.26 20.41
C ALA A 320 11.79 -9.06 19.66
N VAL A 321 12.48 -8.44 18.70
CA VAL A 321 13.59 -9.09 17.96
C VAL A 321 14.96 -8.89 18.62
N GLY A 322 14.99 -8.23 19.78
CA GLY A 322 16.21 -7.95 20.55
C GLY A 322 17.14 -6.91 19.92
N SER A 323 16.65 -6.12 18.96
CA SER A 323 17.44 -5.07 18.29
C SER A 323 17.61 -3.85 19.20
N GLN A 324 18.82 -3.66 19.73
CA GLN A 324 19.16 -2.50 20.55
C GLN A 324 19.30 -1.22 19.72
N LYS A 325 19.79 -1.33 18.48
CA LYS A 325 19.99 -0.20 17.58
C LYS A 325 19.79 -0.65 16.14
N THR A 326 19.01 0.10 15.35
CA THR A 326 18.64 -0.28 13.98
C THR A 326 18.97 0.82 12.98
N VAL A 327 19.12 0.47 11.71
CA VAL A 327 18.91 1.38 10.58
C VAL A 327 17.41 1.50 10.35
N LEU A 328 16.91 2.70 10.13
CA LEU A 328 15.53 2.93 9.70
C LEU A 328 15.54 3.19 8.20
N PHE A 329 14.80 2.39 7.44
CA PHE A 329 14.60 2.60 6.02
C PHE A 329 13.12 2.91 5.76
N GLY A 330 12.80 4.18 5.54
CA GLY A 330 11.46 4.64 5.22
C GLY A 330 11.32 4.96 3.73
N SER A 331 10.31 4.38 3.08
CA SER A 331 9.93 4.75 1.71
C SER A 331 8.61 5.52 1.69
N SER A 332 8.52 6.60 0.92
CA SER A 332 7.28 7.39 0.81
C SER A 332 6.77 7.87 2.17
N GLU A 333 5.48 7.70 2.46
CA GLU A 333 4.86 8.00 3.77
C GLU A 333 5.57 7.33 4.95
N GLY A 334 6.17 6.14 4.77
CA GLY A 334 6.94 5.46 5.81
C GLY A 334 8.14 6.28 6.30
N GLY A 335 8.63 7.21 5.49
CA GLY A 335 9.66 8.17 5.84
C GLY A 335 9.26 9.12 6.97
N LEU A 336 8.00 9.57 7.04
CA LEU A 336 7.52 10.51 8.09
C LEU A 336 7.71 9.93 9.49
N MET A 337 7.33 8.66 9.67
CA MET A 337 7.49 7.94 10.92
C MET A 337 8.97 7.69 11.25
N CYS A 338 9.77 7.32 10.24
CA CYS A 338 11.20 7.09 10.43
C CYS A 338 11.94 8.38 10.84
N MET A 339 11.55 9.53 10.29
CA MET A 339 12.08 10.85 10.65
C MET A 339 11.79 11.20 12.10
N LEU A 340 10.53 11.04 12.53
CA LEU A 340 10.17 11.29 13.94
C LEU A 340 10.86 10.29 14.89
N PHE A 341 11.01 9.01 14.49
CA PHE A 341 11.75 8.03 15.29
C PHE A 341 13.23 8.37 15.42
N ALA A 342 13.90 8.72 14.31
CA ALA A 342 15.30 9.10 14.33
C ALA A 342 15.56 10.35 15.19
N ALA A 343 14.64 11.31 15.19
CA ALA A 343 14.72 12.52 16.01
C ALA A 343 14.45 12.25 17.49
N SER A 344 13.49 11.39 17.81
CA SER A 344 13.06 11.10 19.19
C SER A 344 13.83 9.95 19.86
N TYR A 345 14.48 9.09 19.10
CA TYR A 345 15.26 7.93 19.59
C TYR A 345 16.61 7.79 18.88
N PRO A 346 17.48 8.82 18.88
CA PRO A 346 18.80 8.73 18.24
C PRO A 346 19.68 7.64 18.85
N GLU A 347 19.48 7.29 20.12
CA GLU A 347 20.18 6.19 20.79
C GLU A 347 19.80 4.81 20.24
N ARG A 348 18.57 4.66 19.73
CA ARG A 348 18.06 3.43 19.09
C ARG A 348 18.24 3.42 17.57
N THR A 349 18.78 4.50 16.99
CA THR A 349 18.89 4.69 15.54
C THR A 349 20.35 4.81 15.12
N SER A 350 20.84 3.88 14.30
CA SER A 350 22.22 3.87 13.78
C SER A 350 22.37 4.74 12.53
N ALA A 351 21.37 4.71 11.65
CA ALA A 351 21.27 5.55 10.46
C ALA A 351 19.81 5.65 10.00
N LEU A 352 19.51 6.66 9.20
CA LEU A 352 18.22 6.87 8.56
C LEU A 352 18.38 6.84 7.03
N ILE A 353 17.54 6.08 6.35
CA ILE A 353 17.46 6.01 4.90
C ILE A 353 16.06 6.44 4.49
N LEU A 354 15.99 7.43 3.62
CA LEU A 354 14.75 7.95 3.05
C LEU A 354 14.77 7.75 1.54
N HIS A 355 13.77 7.05 1.00
CA HIS A 355 13.62 6.86 -0.45
C HIS A 355 12.24 7.32 -0.91
N GLY A 356 12.19 8.25 -1.87
CA GLY A 356 10.90 8.75 -2.36
C GLY A 356 10.07 9.38 -1.23
N ALA A 357 10.70 9.92 -0.18
CA ALA A 357 10.02 10.44 1.00
C ALA A 357 9.84 11.96 0.91
N TYR A 358 8.88 12.48 1.68
CA TYR A 358 8.53 13.90 1.71
C TYR A 358 8.44 14.41 3.15
N ALA A 359 8.57 15.73 3.33
CA ALA A 359 8.47 16.37 4.64
C ALA A 359 7.03 16.75 5.00
N ARG A 360 6.21 17.04 3.98
CA ARG A 360 4.81 17.48 4.10
C ARG A 360 4.06 17.01 2.87
N GLY A 361 2.89 16.39 3.03
CA GLY A 361 2.14 15.86 1.89
C GLY A 361 1.37 16.92 1.09
N LEU A 362 0.92 17.99 1.78
CA LEU A 362 0.14 19.07 1.20
C LEU A 362 0.98 20.28 0.81
N TRP A 363 0.58 20.92 -0.27
CA TRP A 363 1.11 22.20 -0.74
C TRP A 363 1.03 23.28 0.35
N SER A 364 2.08 24.09 0.43
CA SER A 364 2.08 25.39 1.10
C SER A 364 2.96 26.37 0.33
N PRO A 365 2.83 27.70 0.54
CA PRO A 365 3.65 28.69 -0.20
C PRO A 365 5.16 28.48 -0.06
N ASP A 366 5.60 27.94 1.08
CA ASP A 366 6.98 27.60 1.41
C ASP A 366 7.33 26.12 1.21
N TYR A 367 6.40 25.33 0.67
CA TYR A 367 6.57 23.93 0.26
C TYR A 367 5.69 23.65 -0.99
N PRO A 368 6.06 24.22 -2.16
CA PRO A 368 5.17 24.26 -3.32
C PRO A 368 5.09 22.95 -4.12
N TRP A 369 5.75 21.90 -3.64
CA TRP A 369 5.86 20.62 -4.35
C TRP A 369 4.78 19.61 -3.93
N GLY A 370 4.27 19.73 -2.70
CA GLY A 370 3.21 18.89 -2.16
C GLY A 370 1.90 19.03 -2.93
N ARG A 371 0.95 18.14 -2.63
CA ARG A 371 -0.35 18.06 -3.31
C ARG A 371 -1.26 19.22 -2.92
N SER A 372 -1.93 19.80 -3.89
CA SER A 372 -3.05 20.70 -3.63
C SER A 372 -4.22 19.95 -2.99
N ARG A 373 -5.12 20.69 -2.36
CA ARG A 373 -6.36 20.12 -1.80
C ARG A 373 -7.24 19.49 -2.89
N LEU A 374 -7.23 20.06 -4.09
CA LEU A 374 -7.98 19.52 -5.23
C LEU A 374 -7.40 18.18 -5.68
N GLU A 375 -6.08 18.10 -5.89
CA GLU A 375 -5.40 16.85 -6.25
C GLU A 375 -5.63 15.76 -5.20
N LEU A 376 -5.62 16.11 -3.92
CA LEU A 376 -5.93 15.16 -2.84
C LEU A 376 -7.36 14.61 -2.97
N GLU A 377 -8.37 15.46 -3.12
CA GLU A 377 -9.75 14.97 -3.24
C GLU A 377 -9.95 14.12 -4.51
N GLU A 378 -9.28 14.47 -5.62
CA GLU A 378 -9.25 13.64 -6.83
C GLU A 378 -8.61 12.27 -6.58
N ASP A 379 -7.47 12.20 -5.88
CA ASP A 379 -6.84 10.93 -5.50
C ASP A 379 -7.78 10.09 -4.64
N LEU A 380 -8.44 10.69 -3.64
CA LEU A 380 -9.32 9.98 -2.72
C LEU A 380 -10.54 9.40 -3.42
N LEU A 381 -11.15 10.16 -4.35
CA LEU A 381 -12.24 9.68 -5.20
C LEU A 381 -11.79 8.56 -6.14
N ALA A 382 -10.58 8.67 -6.71
CA ALA A 382 -10.00 7.63 -7.56
C ALA A 382 -9.77 6.35 -6.76
N ILE A 383 -9.17 6.44 -5.56
CA ILE A 383 -8.98 5.32 -4.65
C ILE A 383 -10.32 4.65 -4.36
N GLU A 384 -11.36 5.40 -3.97
CA GLU A 384 -12.67 4.84 -3.65
C GLU A 384 -13.33 4.14 -4.85
N ARG A 385 -13.24 4.72 -6.05
CA ARG A 385 -13.86 4.19 -7.27
C ARG A 385 -13.13 2.98 -7.85
N GLU A 386 -11.81 2.99 -7.77
CA GLU A 386 -10.95 2.04 -8.49
C GLU A 386 -10.38 0.95 -7.58
N TRP A 387 -10.57 1.03 -6.25
CA TRP A 387 -10.08 0.01 -5.33
C TRP A 387 -10.52 -1.38 -5.74
N GLY A 388 -9.55 -2.20 -6.12
CA GLY A 388 -9.77 -3.58 -6.51
C GLY A 388 -9.81 -3.87 -8.01
N ARG A 389 -9.74 -2.85 -8.87
CA ARG A 389 -9.38 -3.03 -10.28
C ARG A 389 -7.86 -3.26 -10.41
N PRO A 390 -7.34 -3.73 -11.57
CA PRO A 390 -5.90 -3.73 -11.81
C PRO A 390 -5.32 -2.34 -11.50
N ALA A 391 -4.22 -2.30 -10.77
CA ALA A 391 -3.69 -1.05 -10.25
C ALA A 391 -3.22 -0.15 -11.41
N ASP A 392 -3.59 1.13 -11.37
CA ASP A 392 -2.95 2.11 -12.23
C ASP A 392 -1.52 2.36 -11.71
N MET A 393 -0.55 1.81 -12.43
CA MET A 393 0.88 1.96 -12.13
C MET A 393 1.49 3.20 -12.80
N SER A 394 0.73 3.98 -13.57
CA SER A 394 1.24 5.10 -14.37
C SER A 394 1.98 6.19 -13.58
N ARG A 395 1.67 6.32 -12.28
CA ARG A 395 2.37 7.23 -11.36
C ARG A 395 3.34 6.51 -10.42
N ALA A 396 3.01 5.31 -9.93
CA ALA A 396 3.81 4.60 -8.94
C ALA A 396 4.98 3.81 -9.54
N ALA A 397 4.79 3.23 -10.73
CA ALA A 397 5.77 2.39 -11.41
C ALA A 397 5.56 2.44 -12.94
N PRO A 398 5.83 3.59 -13.61
CA PRO A 398 5.68 3.70 -15.06
C PRO A 398 6.34 2.56 -15.84
N SER A 399 7.47 2.03 -15.38
CA SER A 399 8.17 0.92 -16.05
C SER A 399 7.40 -0.40 -16.05
N LEU A 400 6.37 -0.54 -15.21
CA LEU A 400 5.58 -1.76 -15.04
C LEU A 400 4.16 -1.63 -15.59
N VAL A 401 3.80 -0.51 -16.22
CA VAL A 401 2.41 -0.24 -16.67
C VAL A 401 1.92 -1.24 -17.73
N ASP A 402 2.84 -1.76 -18.56
CA ASP A 402 2.53 -2.74 -19.60
C ASP A 402 2.63 -4.19 -19.08
N ASN A 403 3.02 -4.39 -17.82
CA ASN A 403 3.12 -5.72 -17.20
C ASN A 403 1.81 -6.06 -16.47
N ILE A 404 0.94 -6.82 -17.14
CA ILE A 404 -0.37 -7.22 -16.61
C ILE A 404 -0.23 -8.01 -15.29
N LEU A 405 0.73 -8.92 -15.19
CA LEU A 405 0.94 -9.73 -13.99
C LEU A 405 1.31 -8.89 -12.77
N GLU A 406 2.22 -7.92 -12.94
CA GLU A 406 2.60 -7.01 -11.85
C GLU A 406 1.44 -6.09 -11.45
N ARG A 407 0.63 -5.63 -12.41
CA ARG A 407 -0.57 -4.81 -12.14
C ARG A 407 -1.64 -5.58 -11.37
N GLU A 408 -1.88 -6.83 -11.75
CA GLU A 408 -2.83 -7.70 -11.05
C GLU A 408 -2.34 -8.08 -9.66
N TRP A 409 -1.06 -8.47 -9.54
CA TRP A 409 -0.43 -8.73 -8.25
C TRP A 409 -0.51 -7.50 -7.35
N PHE A 410 -0.14 -6.32 -7.83
CA PHE A 410 -0.13 -5.12 -7.01
C PHE A 410 -1.54 -4.71 -6.59
N ALA A 411 -2.53 -4.88 -7.47
CA ALA A 411 -3.93 -4.68 -7.11
C ALA A 411 -4.38 -5.65 -5.99
N ALA A 412 -3.98 -6.92 -6.07
CA ALA A 412 -4.26 -7.91 -5.03
C ALA A 412 -3.48 -7.59 -3.74
N TYR A 413 -2.24 -7.14 -3.84
CA TYR A 413 -1.42 -6.68 -2.72
C TYR A 413 -2.14 -5.55 -1.97
N LEU A 414 -2.60 -4.51 -2.67
CA LEU A 414 -3.33 -3.38 -2.09
C LEU A 414 -4.64 -3.85 -1.41
N ARG A 415 -5.44 -4.69 -2.07
CA ARG A 415 -6.69 -5.23 -1.49
C ARG A 415 -6.46 -6.08 -0.24
N ASN A 416 -5.38 -6.87 -0.20
CA ASN A 416 -4.99 -7.65 0.97
C ASN A 416 -4.29 -6.80 2.05
N SER A 417 -3.90 -5.57 1.72
CA SER A 417 -3.27 -4.63 2.65
C SER A 417 -4.31 -3.73 3.33
N ALA A 418 -5.29 -3.20 2.60
CA ALA A 418 -6.29 -2.27 3.12
C ALA A 418 -7.67 -2.45 2.44
N SER A 419 -8.73 -2.16 3.20
CA SER A 419 -10.07 -2.01 2.63
C SER A 419 -10.15 -0.64 1.95
N PRO A 420 -11.09 -0.38 1.02
CA PRO A 420 -11.18 0.93 0.37
C PRO A 420 -11.32 2.08 1.38
N ALA A 421 -12.18 1.91 2.40
CA ALA A 421 -12.39 2.90 3.44
C ALA A 421 -11.12 3.16 4.27
N ASP A 422 -10.41 2.09 4.65
CA ASP A 422 -9.12 2.22 5.35
C ASP A 422 -8.08 2.93 4.47
N ALA A 423 -8.01 2.60 3.18
CA ALA A 423 -7.06 3.18 2.24
C ALA A 423 -7.27 4.69 2.06
N VAL A 424 -8.52 5.11 1.82
CA VAL A 424 -8.93 6.53 1.72
C VAL A 424 -8.57 7.27 3.00
N ALA A 425 -8.93 6.71 4.16
CA ALA A 425 -8.61 7.29 5.45
C ALA A 425 -7.09 7.45 5.65
N LEU A 426 -6.34 6.36 5.49
CA LEU A 426 -4.89 6.37 5.67
C LEU A 426 -4.23 7.39 4.76
N TRP A 427 -4.68 7.51 3.50
CA TRP A 427 -4.14 8.51 2.58
C TRP A 427 -4.47 9.94 3.01
N ARG A 428 -5.75 10.23 3.29
CA ARG A 428 -6.22 11.56 3.73
C ARG A 428 -5.45 12.05 4.95
N TRP A 429 -5.22 11.21 5.95
CA TRP A 429 -4.51 11.60 7.16
C TRP A 429 -3.00 11.72 6.96
N SER A 430 -2.40 10.86 6.14
CA SER A 430 -0.94 10.86 5.95
C SER A 430 -0.43 12.14 5.27
N VAL A 431 -1.23 12.76 4.41
CA VAL A 431 -0.83 14.00 3.71
C VAL A 431 -0.98 15.26 4.56
N GLU A 432 -1.79 15.21 5.63
CA GLU A 432 -1.97 16.32 6.57
C GLU A 432 -0.78 16.50 7.52
N ILE A 433 0.05 15.46 7.66
CA ILE A 433 1.25 15.48 8.49
C ILE A 433 2.26 16.47 7.91
N ASP A 434 2.87 17.25 8.80
CA ASP A 434 4.00 18.13 8.51
C ASP A 434 5.16 17.84 9.46
N ALA A 435 6.23 17.26 8.92
CA ALA A 435 7.45 16.92 9.64
C ALA A 435 8.58 17.95 9.43
N ARG A 436 8.33 19.08 8.75
CA ARG A 436 9.38 20.05 8.40
C ARG A 436 10.11 20.61 9.61
N ASP A 437 9.38 20.90 10.68
CA ASP A 437 9.92 21.49 11.92
C ASP A 437 10.86 20.55 12.68
N ILE A 438 10.75 19.22 12.49
CA ILE A 438 11.56 18.24 13.22
C ILE A 438 12.84 17.83 12.47
N LEU A 439 12.96 18.14 11.18
CA LEU A 439 14.12 17.74 10.36
C LEU A 439 15.47 18.18 10.96
N PRO A 440 15.62 19.40 11.52
CA PRO A 440 16.88 19.82 12.13
C PRO A 440 17.29 19.01 13.37
N ALA A 441 16.35 18.32 14.01
CA ALA A 441 16.59 17.49 15.19
C ALA A 441 17.09 16.08 14.84
N ILE A 442 17.07 15.68 13.56
CA ILE A 442 17.62 14.40 13.10
C ILE A 442 19.15 14.53 13.03
N ARG A 443 19.86 13.88 13.96
CA ARG A 443 21.33 13.95 14.08
C ARG A 443 22.06 12.66 13.67
N VAL A 444 21.33 11.62 13.31
CA VAL A 444 21.90 10.35 12.85
C VAL A 444 22.36 10.47 11.40
N PRO A 445 23.38 9.69 10.97
CA PRO A 445 23.75 9.59 9.56
C PRO A 445 22.52 9.34 8.70
N THR A 446 22.30 10.19 7.70
CA THR A 446 21.09 10.15 6.90
C THR A 446 21.42 10.07 5.41
N LEU A 447 20.84 9.09 4.72
CA LEU A 447 20.85 8.97 3.27
C LEU A 447 19.46 9.32 2.73
N VAL A 448 19.40 10.26 1.79
CA VAL A 448 18.19 10.61 1.06
C VAL A 448 18.39 10.23 -0.40
N THR A 449 17.56 9.31 -0.90
CA THR A 449 17.60 8.85 -2.29
C THR A 449 16.30 9.20 -3.00
N GLN A 450 16.40 9.53 -4.29
CA GLN A 450 15.24 9.95 -5.07
C GLN A 450 15.42 9.61 -6.53
N ARG A 451 14.35 9.11 -7.18
CA ARG A 451 14.34 8.87 -8.62
C ARG A 451 14.08 10.17 -9.38
N THR A 452 14.83 10.42 -10.46
CA THR A 452 14.78 11.67 -11.25
C THR A 452 13.40 11.96 -11.85
N GLY A 453 12.66 10.92 -12.21
CA GLY A 453 11.35 11.01 -12.87
C GLY A 453 10.18 10.58 -11.99
N ASP A 454 10.38 10.48 -10.67
CA ASP A 454 9.32 10.10 -9.74
C ASP A 454 8.13 11.07 -9.85
N ARG A 455 6.97 10.50 -10.18
CA ARG A 455 5.71 11.24 -10.41
C ARG A 455 4.84 11.34 -9.16
N TRP A 456 5.20 10.60 -8.10
CA TRP A 456 4.45 10.57 -6.85
C TRP A 456 5.02 11.52 -5.82
N VAL A 457 6.35 11.56 -5.70
CA VAL A 457 7.11 12.47 -4.83
C VAL A 457 8.18 13.15 -5.68
N LYS A 458 8.13 14.48 -5.76
CA LYS A 458 8.97 15.23 -6.69
C LYS A 458 10.42 15.29 -6.17
N PRO A 459 11.43 15.33 -7.05
CA PRO A 459 12.84 15.39 -6.63
C PRO A 459 13.18 16.54 -5.66
N GLU A 460 12.48 17.67 -5.78
CA GLU A 460 12.65 18.82 -4.92
C GLU A 460 12.28 18.54 -3.46
N GLU A 461 11.34 17.62 -3.20
CA GLU A 461 10.95 17.22 -1.85
C GLU A 461 12.10 16.51 -1.13
N ALA A 462 12.80 15.63 -1.84
CA ALA A 462 13.98 14.94 -1.32
C ALA A 462 15.18 15.89 -1.13
N ARG A 463 15.39 16.82 -2.06
CA ARG A 463 16.42 17.88 -1.89
C ARG A 463 16.11 18.77 -0.70
N TYR A 464 14.82 19.09 -0.47
CA TYR A 464 14.40 19.82 0.73
C TYR A 464 14.76 19.05 1.99
N LEU A 465 14.42 17.76 2.08
CA LEU A 465 14.81 16.90 3.21
C LEU A 465 16.31 16.94 3.46
N ALA A 466 17.12 16.69 2.43
CA ALA A 466 18.58 16.70 2.55
C ALA A 466 19.15 18.06 2.97
N SER A 467 18.53 19.16 2.54
CA SER A 467 18.95 20.52 2.92
C SER A 467 18.62 20.89 4.38
N ARG A 468 17.64 20.20 4.99
CA ARG A 468 17.13 20.49 6.34
C ARG A 468 17.60 19.49 7.39
N ILE A 469 18.00 18.28 6.98
CA ILE A 469 18.58 17.27 7.86
C ILE A 469 20.11 17.49 7.92
N PRO A 470 20.66 17.83 9.09
CA PRO A 470 22.09 18.09 9.24
C PRO A 470 22.94 16.87 8.89
N GLY A 471 23.86 17.03 7.95
CA GLY A 471 24.77 15.96 7.52
C GLY A 471 24.14 14.90 6.62
N ALA A 472 22.94 15.14 6.09
CA ALA A 472 22.32 14.22 5.13
C ALA A 472 23.12 14.16 3.81
N THR A 473 23.27 12.95 3.29
CA THR A 473 23.80 12.68 1.95
C THR A 473 22.62 12.54 0.98
N TYR A 474 22.61 13.32 -0.09
CA TYR A 474 21.60 13.22 -1.15
C TYR A 474 22.17 12.46 -2.35
N VAL A 475 21.46 11.43 -2.81
CA VAL A 475 21.79 10.68 -4.02
C VAL A 475 20.58 10.66 -4.95
N GLU A 476 20.77 11.22 -6.13
CA GLU A 476 19.77 11.21 -7.19
C GLU A 476 19.99 10.00 -8.10
N LEU A 477 18.94 9.18 -8.27
CA LEU A 477 18.96 7.93 -9.02
C LEU A 477 18.21 8.09 -10.34
N PRO A 478 18.73 7.59 -11.47
CA PRO A 478 18.00 7.63 -12.73
C PRO A 478 16.75 6.73 -12.67
N GLY A 479 15.69 7.10 -13.39
CA GLY A 479 14.45 6.33 -13.53
C GLY A 479 13.21 7.06 -13.04
N ASP A 480 12.04 6.45 -13.27
CA ASP A 480 10.72 7.07 -13.08
C ASP A 480 9.86 6.42 -11.98
N ASP A 481 10.25 5.24 -11.51
CA ASP A 481 9.43 4.45 -10.59
C ASP A 481 9.58 4.92 -9.14
N HIS A 482 8.46 5.18 -8.46
CA HIS A 482 8.41 5.54 -7.04
C HIS A 482 8.66 4.34 -6.11
N ILE A 483 8.30 3.14 -6.57
CA ILE A 483 8.43 1.90 -5.81
C ILE A 483 9.87 1.39 -5.74
N ILE A 484 10.24 0.72 -4.66
CA ILE A 484 11.62 0.20 -4.48
C ILE A 484 11.94 -1.01 -5.37
N TRP A 485 10.93 -1.66 -5.96
CA TRP A 485 11.07 -2.85 -6.81
C TRP A 485 10.85 -2.58 -8.30
N GLY A 486 10.86 -1.30 -8.68
CA GLY A 486 10.80 -0.86 -10.07
C GLY A 486 12.07 -1.18 -10.87
N ALA A 487 12.17 -0.55 -12.04
CA ALA A 487 13.36 -0.61 -12.87
C ALA A 487 14.60 -0.13 -12.11
N ASP A 488 15.72 -0.82 -12.35
CA ASP A 488 17.01 -0.52 -11.71
C ASP A 488 16.96 -0.46 -10.18
N SER A 489 16.07 -1.24 -9.56
CA SER A 489 16.00 -1.40 -8.09
C SER A 489 17.34 -1.82 -7.49
N ASP A 490 18.21 -2.45 -8.27
CA ASP A 490 19.48 -2.90 -7.76
C ASP A 490 20.42 -1.76 -7.34
N ARG A 491 20.42 -0.66 -8.09
CA ARG A 491 21.22 0.52 -7.80
C ARG A 491 20.85 1.14 -6.46
N LEU A 492 19.56 1.21 -6.12
CA LEU A 492 19.10 1.70 -4.82
C LEU A 492 19.73 0.90 -3.67
N ILE A 493 19.74 -0.43 -3.78
CA ILE A 493 20.26 -1.29 -2.71
C ILE A 493 21.79 -1.20 -2.63
N ASP A 494 22.48 -1.01 -3.74
CA ASP A 494 23.93 -0.79 -3.76
C ASP A 494 24.30 0.51 -3.02
N GLU A 495 23.59 1.61 -3.29
CA GLU A 495 23.78 2.89 -2.58
C GLU A 495 23.51 2.75 -1.07
N ILE A 496 22.46 2.03 -0.69
CA ILE A 496 22.16 1.73 0.72
C ILE A 496 23.34 0.98 1.36
N ARG A 497 23.85 -0.06 0.70
CA ARG A 497 24.98 -0.86 1.22
C ARG A 497 26.26 -0.02 1.34
N GLU A 498 26.58 0.79 0.33
CA GLU A 498 27.76 1.66 0.32
C GLU A 498 27.69 2.74 1.42
N PHE A 499 26.53 3.35 1.59
CA PHE A 499 26.29 4.30 2.66
C PHE A 499 26.45 3.63 4.04
N LEU A 500 25.86 2.46 4.25
CA LEU A 500 25.96 1.76 5.53
C LEU A 500 27.39 1.28 5.85
N ALA A 501 28.22 1.02 4.83
CA ALA A 501 29.63 0.69 5.01
C ALA A 501 30.49 1.88 5.49
N THR A 502 30.03 3.11 5.25
CA THR A 502 30.78 4.35 5.55
C THR A 502 30.14 5.21 6.64
N ALA A 503 28.86 4.98 6.96
CA ALA A 503 28.12 5.74 7.96
C ALA A 503 28.72 5.56 9.36
N GLN A 504 29.21 6.65 9.94
CA GLN A 504 29.68 6.66 11.32
C GLN A 504 28.63 7.28 12.24
N PRO A 505 28.15 6.55 13.27
CA PRO A 505 27.22 7.11 14.24
C PRO A 505 27.86 8.31 14.93
N VAL A 506 27.18 9.46 14.91
CA VAL A 506 27.58 10.63 15.68
C VAL A 506 26.87 10.54 17.04
N PRO A 507 27.59 10.40 18.16
CA PRO A 507 26.98 10.48 19.49
C PRO A 507 26.29 11.85 19.62
N THR A 508 25.01 11.84 19.97
CA THR A 508 24.25 13.07 20.23
C THR A 508 23.60 12.97 21.60
N GLU A 509 23.81 13.99 22.43
CA GLU A 509 23.03 14.20 23.66
C GLU A 509 21.72 14.95 23.38
N ARG A 510 21.53 15.39 22.13
CA ARG A 510 20.33 16.09 21.67
C ARG A 510 19.30 15.10 21.14
N THR A 511 18.07 15.26 21.61
CA THR A 511 16.90 14.43 21.27
C THR A 511 15.68 15.32 21.14
N LEU A 512 14.77 14.97 20.26
CA LEU A 512 13.46 15.61 20.16
C LEU A 512 12.54 15.12 21.29
N LEU A 513 12.18 16.02 22.20
CA LEU A 513 11.31 15.75 23.34
C LEU A 513 10.13 16.72 23.38
N THR A 514 9.03 16.27 23.96
CA THR A 514 7.87 17.09 24.27
C THR A 514 7.97 17.58 25.70
N VAL A 515 7.76 18.88 25.91
CA VAL A 515 7.66 19.50 27.22
C VAL A 515 6.21 19.84 27.50
N LEU A 516 5.74 19.46 28.70
CA LEU A 516 4.52 19.94 29.32
C LEU A 516 4.92 20.96 30.39
N HIS A 517 4.47 22.20 30.24
CA HIS A 517 4.54 23.21 31.29
C HIS A 517 3.13 23.41 31.85
N LEU A 518 2.97 23.33 33.17
CA LEU A 518 1.72 23.57 33.87
C LEU A 518 1.94 24.51 35.05
N ASP A 519 1.13 25.57 35.13
CA ASP A 519 1.12 26.52 36.24
C ASP A 519 -0.22 26.53 36.98
N ILE A 520 -0.16 26.79 38.28
CA ILE A 520 -1.29 27.18 39.12
C ILE A 520 -1.23 28.71 39.30
N PRO A 521 -2.09 29.49 38.64
CA PRO A 521 -2.09 30.95 38.78
C PRO A 521 -2.39 31.36 40.23
N VAL A 522 -1.74 32.42 40.73
CA VAL A 522 -1.94 32.94 42.10
C VAL A 522 -3.40 33.28 42.39
N SER A 523 -4.14 33.76 41.38
CA SER A 523 -5.59 34.03 41.45
C SER A 523 -6.47 32.80 41.66
N SER A 524 -5.91 31.60 41.51
CA SER A 524 -6.61 30.32 41.61
C SER A 524 -6.45 29.66 42.98
N VAL A 525 -5.76 30.31 43.93
CA VAL A 525 -5.59 29.84 45.32
C VAL A 525 -6.65 30.51 46.22
N PRO A 526 -7.62 29.77 46.79
CA PRO A 526 -8.61 30.33 47.72
C PRO A 526 -7.97 30.85 49.02
N ALA A 527 -8.47 31.98 49.53
CA ALA A 527 -7.89 32.68 50.69
C ALA A 527 -7.93 31.91 52.04
N ASN A 528 -8.71 30.83 52.16
CA ASN A 528 -8.89 30.08 53.41
C ASN A 528 -8.80 28.55 53.19
N GLY A 529 -7.70 27.95 53.64
CA GLY A 529 -7.46 26.51 53.71
C GLY A 529 -5.97 26.22 53.88
N SER A 530 -5.62 25.22 54.71
CA SER A 530 -4.25 24.71 54.91
C SER A 530 -3.51 24.59 53.57
N SER A 531 -2.61 25.54 53.29
CA SER A 531 -1.89 25.60 52.01
C SER A 531 -1.01 24.37 51.80
N SER A 532 -0.53 23.76 52.89
CA SER A 532 0.36 22.60 52.84
C SER A 532 -0.29 21.32 52.34
N ASP A 533 -1.54 21.02 52.72
CA ASP A 533 -2.21 19.78 52.30
C ASP A 533 -2.53 19.80 50.79
N ARG A 534 -2.94 20.97 50.28
CA ARG A 534 -3.21 21.15 48.85
C ARG A 534 -1.97 21.12 47.98
N ILE A 535 -0.85 21.66 48.47
CA ILE A 535 0.44 21.57 47.77
C ILE A 535 0.85 20.11 47.65
N LYS A 536 0.71 19.34 48.74
CA LYS A 536 1.00 17.91 48.75
C LYS A 536 0.07 17.14 47.80
N ASP A 537 -1.24 17.40 47.84
CA ASP A 537 -2.20 16.78 46.93
C ASP A 537 -1.87 17.09 45.46
N TRP A 538 -1.48 18.32 45.13
CA TRP A 538 -1.02 18.71 43.79
C TRP A 538 0.19 17.88 43.37
N GLN A 539 1.23 17.82 44.20
CA GLN A 539 2.47 17.10 43.90
C GLN A 539 2.21 15.58 43.75
N ASP A 540 1.40 14.99 44.63
CA ASP A 540 1.06 13.57 44.58
C ASP A 540 0.25 13.22 43.33
N ASN A 541 -0.72 14.07 42.93
CA ASN A 541 -1.46 13.89 41.69
C ASN A 541 -0.58 14.10 40.45
N ALA A 542 0.30 15.10 40.46
CA ALA A 542 1.29 15.33 39.40
C ALA A 542 2.15 14.09 39.17
N ILE A 543 2.79 13.57 40.22
CA ILE A 543 3.66 12.38 40.13
C ILE A 543 2.86 11.16 39.62
N ARG A 544 1.66 10.92 40.16
CA ARG A 544 0.81 9.79 39.76
C ARG A 544 0.46 9.83 38.27
N HIS A 545 -0.01 10.97 37.78
CA HIS A 545 -0.40 11.10 36.38
C HIS A 545 0.80 11.07 35.43
N LEU A 546 1.93 11.65 35.81
CA LEU A 546 3.18 11.59 35.04
C LEU A 546 3.67 10.15 34.89
N ASN A 547 3.76 9.40 35.99
CA ASN A 547 4.18 8.00 35.98
C ASN A 547 3.28 7.14 35.08
N THR A 548 1.97 7.40 35.12
CA THR A 548 0.99 6.67 34.31
C THR A 548 1.08 7.02 32.82
N ALA A 549 1.52 8.24 32.50
CA ALA A 549 1.68 8.74 31.14
C ALA A 549 3.12 8.55 30.59
N GLY A 550 4.04 7.94 31.36
CA GLY A 550 5.43 7.75 30.95
C GLY A 550 6.25 9.05 30.88
N GLY A 551 5.83 10.09 31.59
CA GLY A 551 6.52 11.38 31.66
C GLY A 551 7.53 11.44 32.81
N GLU A 552 8.57 12.24 32.65
CA GLU A 552 9.58 12.54 33.67
C GLU A 552 9.42 13.99 34.14
N ALA A 553 9.20 14.21 35.44
CA ALA A 553 9.20 15.56 36.01
C ALA A 553 10.64 16.12 36.03
N ILE A 554 10.82 17.32 35.49
CA ILE A 554 12.12 18.01 35.51
C ILE A 554 12.14 19.17 36.51
N ASP A 555 10.97 19.77 36.78
CA ASP A 555 10.77 20.78 37.81
C ASP A 555 9.37 20.60 38.39
N LEU A 556 9.27 20.32 39.69
CA LEU A 556 8.00 20.22 40.40
C LEU A 556 8.06 21.07 41.66
N ARG A 557 7.28 22.15 41.66
CA ARG A 557 7.18 23.13 42.76
C ARG A 557 5.75 23.26 43.24
N GLU A 558 5.53 24.11 44.23
CA GLU A 558 4.22 24.35 44.85
C GLU A 558 3.13 24.78 43.86
N SER A 559 3.51 25.49 42.79
CA SER A 559 2.58 26.05 41.80
C SER A 559 2.97 25.82 40.35
N ARG A 560 3.99 24.98 40.08
CA ARG A 560 4.54 24.74 38.74
C ARG A 560 4.95 23.29 38.57
N LEU A 561 4.65 22.73 37.41
CA LEU A 561 5.21 21.48 36.91
C LEU A 561 5.79 21.72 35.52
N VAL A 562 7.01 21.26 35.32
CA VAL A 562 7.59 21.05 34.00
C VAL A 562 7.96 19.58 33.89
N ALA A 563 7.47 18.92 32.85
CA ALA A 563 7.72 17.52 32.59
C ALA A 563 8.08 17.28 31.13
N VAL A 564 8.85 16.23 30.88
CA VAL A 564 9.25 15.79 29.54
C VAL A 564 8.61 14.46 29.17
N PHE A 565 8.27 14.32 27.89
CA PHE A 565 7.67 13.14 27.28
C PHE A 565 8.34 12.88 25.94
N ARG A 566 8.39 11.62 25.51
CA ARG A 566 8.79 11.30 24.12
C ARG A 566 7.65 11.47 23.13
N GLN A 567 6.42 11.54 23.62
CA GLN A 567 5.21 11.50 22.83
C GLN A 567 4.32 12.73 23.14
N PRO A 568 4.13 13.68 22.19
CA PRO A 568 3.19 14.79 22.34
C PRO A 568 1.79 14.39 22.82
N SER A 569 1.24 13.31 22.28
CA SER A 569 -0.10 12.83 22.63
C SER A 569 -0.21 12.44 24.12
N GLN A 570 0.84 11.85 24.69
CA GLN A 570 0.90 11.51 26.12
C GLN A 570 0.99 12.76 27.01
N ALA A 571 1.74 13.78 26.58
CA ALA A 571 1.84 15.05 27.30
C ALA A 571 0.47 15.77 27.37
N ILE A 572 -0.24 15.84 26.24
CA ILE A 572 -1.60 16.41 26.17
C ILE A 572 -2.57 15.61 27.06
N ALA A 573 -2.58 14.29 26.95
CA ALA A 573 -3.44 13.44 27.77
C ALA A 573 -3.14 13.59 29.27
N CYS A 574 -1.86 13.72 29.65
CA CYS A 574 -1.46 14.00 31.02
C CYS A 574 -1.97 15.36 31.50
N ALA A 575 -1.87 16.40 30.65
CA ALA A 575 -2.39 17.73 30.95
C ALA A 575 -3.90 17.71 31.23
N PHE A 576 -4.70 17.03 30.40
CA PHE A 576 -6.14 16.88 30.63
C PHE A 576 -6.48 16.15 31.93
N ARG A 577 -5.77 15.05 32.24
CA ARG A 577 -5.98 14.32 33.50
C ARG A 577 -5.67 15.19 34.72
N LEU A 578 -4.57 15.93 34.68
CA LEU A 578 -4.18 16.86 35.74
C LEU A 578 -5.22 17.98 35.90
N LEU A 579 -5.63 18.58 34.78
CA LEU A 579 -6.63 19.64 34.79
C LEU A 579 -7.97 19.17 35.37
N GLY A 580 -8.43 17.98 34.98
CA GLY A 580 -9.63 17.36 35.57
C GLY A 580 -9.49 17.10 37.06
N SER A 581 -8.41 16.42 37.47
CA SER A 581 -8.17 16.06 38.87
C SER A 581 -8.05 17.29 39.79
N LEU A 582 -7.42 18.37 39.31
CA LEU A 582 -7.15 19.56 40.12
C LEU A 582 -8.35 20.50 40.19
N ASN A 583 -9.14 20.57 39.12
CA ASN A 583 -10.42 21.29 39.15
C ASN A 583 -11.36 20.70 40.22
N HIS A 584 -11.34 19.38 40.44
CA HIS A 584 -12.15 18.74 41.49
C HIS A 584 -11.77 19.18 42.92
N ILE A 585 -10.54 19.62 43.15
CA ILE A 585 -10.08 20.17 44.43
C ILE A 585 -10.04 21.71 44.44
N GLY A 586 -10.64 22.35 43.43
CA GLY A 586 -10.80 23.80 43.34
C GLY A 586 -9.57 24.55 42.84
N LEU A 587 -8.55 23.85 42.31
CA LEU A 587 -7.36 24.47 41.73
C LEU A 587 -7.50 24.54 40.21
N LYS A 588 -7.57 25.76 39.67
CA LYS A 588 -7.51 25.96 38.23
C LYS A 588 -6.05 25.99 37.78
N VAL A 589 -5.74 25.21 36.76
CA VAL A 589 -4.41 25.12 36.17
C VAL A 589 -4.45 25.56 34.72
N ARG A 590 -3.32 26.04 34.22
CA ARG A 590 -3.12 26.31 32.79
C ARG A 590 -1.94 25.49 32.31
N ALA A 591 -1.98 25.00 31.08
CA ALA A 591 -0.92 24.17 30.53
C ALA A 591 -0.54 24.58 29.11
N ALA A 592 0.73 24.38 28.77
CA ALA A 592 1.24 24.45 27.41
C ALA A 592 2.04 23.20 27.07
N VAL A 593 1.92 22.74 25.81
CA VAL A 593 2.64 21.60 25.27
C VAL A 593 3.39 22.02 24.01
N HIS A 594 4.69 21.73 23.96
CA HIS A 594 5.52 21.95 22.78
C HIS A 594 6.57 20.84 22.63
N ILE A 595 6.94 20.52 21.40
CA ILE A 595 7.95 19.53 21.05
C ILE A 595 9.09 20.20 20.32
N GLY A 596 10.32 19.90 20.75
CA GLY A 596 11.52 20.53 20.21
C GLY A 596 12.80 19.84 20.67
N GLU A 597 13.92 20.31 20.14
CA GLU A 597 15.24 19.77 20.47
C GLU A 597 15.60 20.08 21.93
N CYS A 598 16.05 19.05 22.64
CA CYS A 598 16.47 19.11 24.03
C CYS A 598 17.78 18.34 24.21
N GLU A 599 18.67 18.85 25.06
CA GLU A 599 19.95 18.23 25.42
C GLU A 599 19.95 17.85 26.89
N ARG A 600 20.45 16.66 27.21
CA ARG A 600 20.59 16.21 28.61
C ARG A 600 22.03 16.38 29.09
N ARG A 601 22.30 17.44 29.87
CA ARG A 601 23.62 17.76 30.44
C ARG A 601 23.64 17.49 31.94
N GLN A 602 24.55 16.62 32.40
CA GLN A 602 24.70 16.29 33.84
C GLN A 602 23.39 15.92 34.54
N GLY A 603 22.48 15.24 33.82
CA GLY A 603 21.16 14.86 34.33
C GLY A 603 20.06 15.92 34.17
N LEU A 604 20.40 17.16 33.80
CA LEU A 604 19.44 18.25 33.57
C LEU A 604 19.10 18.40 32.09
N TYR A 605 17.84 18.72 31.82
CA TYR A 605 17.36 19.04 30.48
C TYR A 605 17.57 20.52 30.18
N VAL A 606 18.17 20.83 29.04
CA VAL A 606 18.38 22.20 28.56
C VAL A 606 18.02 22.30 27.09
N GLY A 607 17.52 23.46 26.65
CA GLY A 607 17.26 23.70 25.25
C GLY A 607 16.12 24.70 25.01
N PRO A 608 15.98 25.19 23.77
CA PRO A 608 14.96 26.17 23.40
C PRO A 608 13.54 25.69 23.70
N VAL A 609 13.30 24.37 23.64
CA VAL A 609 11.98 23.77 23.90
C VAL A 609 11.41 24.17 25.27
N LEU A 610 12.24 24.30 26.31
CA LEU A 610 11.79 24.70 27.64
C LEU A 610 11.30 26.15 27.66
N GLN A 611 12.09 27.04 27.06
CA GLN A 611 11.77 28.46 26.98
C GLN A 611 10.54 28.72 26.11
N VAL A 612 10.41 28.01 24.98
CA VAL A 612 9.23 28.09 24.12
C VAL A 612 7.98 27.66 24.89
N THR A 613 8.05 26.53 25.60
CA THR A 613 6.89 26.00 26.32
C THR A 613 6.46 26.91 27.47
N GLU A 614 7.40 27.47 28.21
CA GLU A 614 7.12 28.46 29.28
C GLU A 614 6.51 29.74 28.71
N GLY A 615 7.06 30.25 27.60
CA GLY A 615 6.51 31.39 26.87
C GLY A 615 5.07 31.16 26.43
N LEU A 616 4.79 30.00 25.86
CA LEU A 616 3.43 29.58 25.50
C LEU A 616 2.52 29.49 26.73
N ALA A 617 2.97 28.90 27.84
CA ALA A 617 2.17 28.77 29.06
C ALA A 617 1.66 30.12 29.59
N SER A 618 2.42 31.21 29.35
CA SER A 618 2.00 32.57 29.71
C SER A 618 0.76 33.06 28.94
N CYS A 619 0.50 32.53 27.74
CA CYS A 619 -0.67 32.85 26.90
C CYS A 619 -1.92 32.05 27.28
N ALA A 620 -1.81 31.00 28.09
CA ALA A 620 -2.94 30.16 28.47
C ALA A 620 -3.76 30.78 29.62
N GLY A 621 -5.09 30.74 29.51
CA GLY A 621 -6.00 31.11 30.58
C GLY A 621 -6.15 30.00 31.65
N PRO A 622 -6.70 30.30 32.84
CA PRO A 622 -7.00 29.28 33.84
C PRO A 622 -8.02 28.27 33.31
N GLY A 623 -7.65 26.99 33.25
CA GLY A 623 -8.46 25.92 32.66
C GLY A 623 -8.13 25.62 31.19
N ASP A 624 -7.23 26.36 30.56
CA ASP A 624 -6.84 26.14 29.17
C ASP A 624 -5.63 25.20 29.06
N ILE A 625 -5.63 24.38 28.02
CA ILE A 625 -4.46 23.68 27.50
C ILE A 625 -4.18 24.28 26.12
N ILE A 626 -2.96 24.75 25.91
CA ILE A 626 -2.52 25.23 24.61
C ILE A 626 -1.37 24.40 24.06
N ALA A 627 -1.20 24.39 22.76
CA ALA A 627 -0.11 23.69 22.09
C ALA A 627 0.45 24.50 20.93
N SER A 628 1.74 24.30 20.66
CA SER A 628 2.41 24.84 19.46
C SER A 628 1.89 24.22 18.16
N ARG A 629 2.11 24.89 17.02
CA ARG A 629 1.84 24.34 15.68
C ARG A 629 2.49 22.96 15.45
N THR A 630 3.75 22.80 15.82
CA THR A 630 4.49 21.55 15.63
C THR A 630 3.85 20.37 16.36
N VAL A 631 3.27 20.60 17.55
CA VAL A 631 2.51 19.56 18.27
C VAL A 631 1.27 19.16 17.47
N ARG A 632 0.45 20.13 17.04
CA ARG A 632 -0.75 19.90 16.22
C ARG A 632 -0.42 19.06 14.98
N ASP A 633 0.67 19.39 14.30
CA ASP A 633 1.04 18.78 13.01
C ASP A 633 1.59 17.35 13.13
N LEU A 634 2.05 16.96 14.33
CA LEU A 634 2.58 15.62 14.61
C LEU A 634 1.56 14.67 15.26
N VAL A 635 0.51 15.20 15.90
CA VAL A 635 -0.54 14.39 16.55
C VAL A 635 -1.76 14.15 15.66
N ILE A 636 -1.65 14.36 14.34
CA ILE A 636 -2.73 14.07 13.40
C ILE A 636 -3.21 12.61 13.57
N GLY A 637 -4.52 12.44 13.71
CA GLY A 637 -5.16 11.15 14.04
C GLY A 637 -5.44 10.93 15.53
N ALA A 638 -4.88 11.75 16.43
CA ALA A 638 -5.26 11.74 17.84
C ALA A 638 -6.68 12.29 18.01
N ASN A 639 -7.38 11.83 19.05
CA ASN A 639 -8.70 12.35 19.42
C ASN A 639 -8.60 13.71 20.14
N PHE A 640 -7.95 14.69 19.50
CA PHE A 640 -7.82 16.07 19.98
C PHE A 640 -8.25 17.04 18.89
N SER A 641 -8.90 18.11 19.28
CA SER A 641 -9.23 19.24 18.41
C SER A 641 -8.33 20.43 18.71
N PHE A 642 -7.87 21.12 17.67
CA PHE A 642 -6.96 22.26 17.78
C PHE A 642 -7.60 23.50 17.17
N HIS A 643 -7.82 24.52 17.99
CA HIS A 643 -8.42 25.79 17.57
C HIS A 643 -7.37 26.90 17.60
N PRO A 644 -7.10 27.59 16.47
CA PRO A 644 -6.14 28.69 16.43
C PRO A 644 -6.51 29.78 17.44
N ARG A 645 -5.54 30.24 18.24
CA ARG A 645 -5.73 31.35 19.18
C ARG A 645 -4.96 32.61 18.79
N GLY A 646 -3.79 32.47 18.20
CA GLY A 646 -2.98 33.58 17.73
C GLY A 646 -1.52 33.18 17.54
N GLU A 647 -0.66 34.18 17.51
CA GLU A 647 0.79 34.04 17.47
C GLU A 647 1.41 34.85 18.62
N VAL A 648 2.55 34.40 19.14
CA VAL A 648 3.28 35.09 20.21
C VAL A 648 4.75 35.27 19.84
N ASP A 649 5.29 36.47 20.05
CA ASP A 649 6.73 36.73 19.94
C ASP A 649 7.41 36.38 21.27
N LEU A 650 8.34 35.41 21.21
CA LEU A 650 9.04 34.93 22.39
C LEU A 650 10.44 35.57 22.46
N ALA A 651 10.76 36.18 23.59
CA ALA A 651 12.02 36.90 23.76
C ALA A 651 13.24 36.00 23.48
N GLY A 652 14.09 36.40 22.54
CA GLY A 652 15.30 35.64 22.18
C GLY A 652 15.06 34.39 21.32
N ILE A 653 13.82 34.13 20.89
CA ILE A 653 13.48 33.02 20.00
C ILE A 653 12.98 33.60 18.67
N PRO A 654 13.57 33.22 17.52
CA PRO A 654 13.18 33.79 16.23
C PRO A 654 11.74 33.45 15.82
N GLY A 655 11.08 34.45 15.23
CA GLY A 655 9.78 34.33 14.56
C GLY A 655 8.57 34.35 15.51
N PRO A 656 7.38 34.68 14.99
CA PRO A 656 6.14 34.54 15.74
C PRO A 656 5.81 33.06 15.91
N TRP A 657 5.28 32.69 17.08
CA TRP A 657 4.94 31.31 17.44
C TRP A 657 3.43 31.10 17.46
N PRO A 658 2.86 30.43 16.44
CA PRO A 658 1.44 30.12 16.40
C PRO A 658 1.07 29.08 17.45
N TYR A 659 -0.01 29.34 18.17
CA TYR A 659 -0.52 28.46 19.21
C TYR A 659 -2.02 28.24 19.12
N PHE A 660 -2.43 27.09 19.64
CA PHE A 660 -3.77 26.54 19.50
C PHE A 660 -4.29 26.15 20.87
N SER A 661 -5.56 26.41 21.17
CA SER A 661 -6.21 25.75 22.30
C SER A 661 -6.55 24.31 21.91
N VAL A 662 -6.32 23.38 22.83
CA VAL A 662 -6.57 21.95 22.67
C VAL A 662 -7.85 21.58 23.41
N ALA A 663 -8.76 20.86 22.75
CA ALA A 663 -10.02 20.37 23.31
C ALA A 663 -10.26 18.91 22.99
#